data_AF-A0A662G2W0-F1
#
_entry.id   AF-A0A662G2W0-F1
#
_cell.length_a   1.000
_cell.length_b   1.000
_cell.length_c   1.000
_cell.angle_alpha   90.00
_cell.angle_beta   90.00
_cell.angle_gamma   90.00
#
_symmetry.space_group_name_H-M   'P 1'
#
loop_
_entity.id
_entity.type
_entity.pdbx_description
1 polymer ?
#
loop_
_entity_poly.entity_id
_entity_poly.type
_entity_poly.pdbx_seq_one_letter_code
_entity_poly.pdbx_strand_id
1 'polypeptide(L)'
;IEISPLSDYWIKISADDFKINEKRFSFARNLSLKKEKALAKAPAWIQAELASRLGEVGDDYANLILSLDKRYVDEIAFSMVSSPIGKIPSTEVLKRNVLSIYKIDKDLKFVDVVDLNMSSREYKSTLRYRVMDNGREETILCPSDIYYWYVVSPRIGYEDPKMVYGHFWREYVMYHNDIGYPLLREKLEGIRYLWDRKSYIQPKHRTWNWSISNHPTAVEAISYWVGKTIPVQAYGDRPSQPNVIAHEHNGWCGELYKVAVAALRSSLIPATGVTTRGEDHVWQMFYDEGWHQSDNWWEDGGGSIDRTDIYAYLWGWNISSIHFFRGDGLIFDITDKYLREDDLRFVDFEVTDARGKGLDGIRILVLVKGPLDWSWIKYKIWDLFVESLWKRLPEGMKSRPLPSKIYEALKRFYDRIPDVVKLAKLATWNYTDLDGRRRFKLGVNRSYIFVVLGSKDIPILPRVLFLGRGKDDKVFRIRTCFIRKMPRWKLTSKSLIGDNRLRICFNARSYQLQAGILGSKYKGKRWMKGEIDCFVMDEENFKRYLKGRKFSCMAYSSGENLSLRFSKDIYIVFRNNAVRSYALLDLSMKIETRRVVDKARILKPDRDIMDKPIFDIGDKINISGIATTEPKLLIDGREVDIEREGTRWWYLWDTRGLDEGEYVIEAKCKKSEDKVVVRLF
;
A
#
# COMPACT_ATOMS: atom_id res chain seq x y z
N ILE A 1 15.68 -0.21 -10.45
CA ILE A 1 15.06 0.21 -11.73
C ILE A 1 13.61 -0.27 -11.82
N GLU A 2 12.64 0.58 -12.17
CA GLU A 2 11.25 0.17 -12.40
C GLU A 2 10.98 -0.10 -13.89
N ILE A 3 10.42 -1.28 -14.20
CA ILE A 3 10.09 -1.71 -15.56
C ILE A 3 8.58 -1.92 -15.67
N SER A 4 7.92 -1.10 -16.48
CA SER A 4 6.48 -1.16 -16.71
C SER A 4 6.03 -2.49 -17.35
N PRO A 5 4.74 -2.86 -17.25
CA PRO A 5 4.23 -4.07 -17.88
C PRO A 5 4.53 -4.13 -19.38
N LEU A 6 4.89 -5.32 -19.88
CA LEU A 6 5.28 -5.59 -21.28
C LEU A 6 6.46 -4.75 -21.82
N SER A 7 7.17 -4.03 -20.95
CA SER A 7 8.29 -3.17 -21.29
C SER A 7 9.64 -3.85 -21.02
N ASP A 8 10.71 -3.13 -21.31
CA ASP A 8 12.08 -3.57 -21.09
C ASP A 8 13.00 -2.45 -20.63
N TYR A 9 14.08 -2.87 -19.98
CA TYR A 9 15.27 -2.10 -19.68
C TYR A 9 16.46 -2.75 -20.37
N TRP A 10 17.34 -1.97 -20.98
CA TRP A 10 18.49 -2.52 -21.68
C TRP A 10 19.78 -1.77 -21.39
N ILE A 11 20.87 -2.51 -21.45
CA ILE A 11 22.24 -2.05 -21.21
C ILE A 11 23.10 -2.53 -22.38
N LYS A 12 23.83 -1.62 -23.01
CA LYS A 12 24.91 -1.90 -23.96
C LYS A 12 26.23 -1.85 -23.21
N ILE A 13 27.07 -2.87 -23.42
CA ILE A 13 28.47 -2.88 -22.96
C ILE A 13 29.37 -3.02 -24.19
N SER A 14 30.31 -2.10 -24.35
CA SER A 14 31.33 -2.26 -25.39
C SER A 14 32.41 -3.25 -24.99
N ALA A 15 32.87 -4.08 -25.92
CA ALA A 15 33.91 -5.07 -25.64
C ALA A 15 35.32 -4.49 -25.55
N ASP A 16 35.57 -3.35 -26.18
CA ASP A 16 36.91 -2.76 -26.30
C ASP A 16 37.26 -1.88 -25.10
N ASP A 17 36.33 -1.00 -24.71
CA ASP A 17 36.55 -0.02 -23.65
C ASP A 17 35.63 -0.22 -22.43
N PHE A 18 34.80 -1.27 -22.40
CA PHE A 18 33.81 -1.53 -21.34
C PHE A 18 32.89 -0.34 -21.03
N LYS A 19 32.68 0.57 -21.99
CA LYS A 19 31.73 1.67 -21.82
C LYS A 19 30.32 1.10 -21.73
N ILE A 20 29.60 1.57 -20.73
CA ILE A 20 28.21 1.21 -20.48
C ILE A 20 27.32 2.31 -21.01
N ASN A 21 26.38 1.96 -21.87
CA ASN A 21 25.31 2.84 -22.33
C ASN A 21 23.98 2.16 -22.04
N GLU A 22 23.16 2.78 -21.23
CA GLU A 22 21.90 2.21 -20.77
C GLU A 22 20.72 3.14 -21.06
N LYS A 23 19.53 2.55 -21.07
CA LYS A 23 18.28 3.30 -21.19
C LYS A 23 18.10 4.17 -19.94
N ARG A 24 18.41 5.47 -20.01
CA ARG A 24 18.33 6.39 -18.86
C ARG A 24 17.01 6.24 -18.08
N PHE A 25 17.12 5.96 -16.78
CA PHE A 25 16.02 5.84 -15.82
C PHE A 25 16.39 6.61 -14.56
N SER A 26 15.47 7.44 -14.05
CA SER A 26 15.65 8.22 -12.81
C SER A 26 14.28 8.56 -12.26
N PHE A 27 14.04 8.29 -10.97
CA PHE A 27 12.75 8.50 -10.32
C PHE A 27 12.42 10.00 -10.15
N ALA A 28 13.45 10.84 -9.91
CA ALA A 28 13.30 12.27 -9.74
C ALA A 28 13.30 13.08 -11.05
N ARG A 29 13.31 12.40 -12.21
CA ARG A 29 13.41 13.08 -13.50
C ARG A 29 12.24 14.06 -13.69
N ASN A 30 12.57 15.32 -13.99
CA ASN A 30 11.65 16.45 -14.16
C ASN A 30 10.99 16.98 -12.86
N LEU A 31 11.51 16.64 -11.68
CA LEU A 31 11.10 17.32 -10.44
C LEU A 31 11.70 18.74 -10.37
N SER A 32 11.00 19.65 -9.68
CA SER A 32 11.53 20.97 -9.34
C SER A 32 12.65 20.83 -8.29
N LEU A 33 13.56 21.81 -8.24
CA LEU A 33 14.63 21.84 -7.24
C LEU A 33 14.10 21.68 -5.81
N LYS A 34 12.96 22.32 -5.48
CA LYS A 34 12.31 22.20 -4.17
C LYS A 34 11.88 20.77 -3.87
N LYS A 35 11.32 20.07 -4.86
CA LYS A 35 10.92 18.67 -4.71
C LYS A 35 12.13 17.75 -4.57
N GLU A 36 13.22 18.01 -5.29
CA GLU A 36 14.48 17.27 -5.09
C GLU A 36 15.03 17.47 -3.67
N LYS A 37 15.03 18.71 -3.14
CA LYS A 37 15.42 19.00 -1.74
C LYS A 37 14.52 18.24 -0.75
N ALA A 38 13.20 18.30 -0.94
CA ALA A 38 12.24 17.60 -0.09
C ALA A 38 12.45 16.08 -0.10
N LEU A 39 12.73 15.53 -1.29
CA LEU A 39 13.05 14.12 -1.48
C LEU A 39 14.36 13.75 -0.75
N ALA A 40 15.38 14.59 -0.80
CA ALA A 40 16.66 14.35 -0.14
C ALA A 40 16.54 14.27 1.39
N LYS A 41 15.69 15.12 1.97
CA LYS A 41 15.38 15.14 3.40
C LYS A 41 14.66 13.88 3.87
N ALA A 42 13.86 13.26 3.01
CA ALA A 42 13.12 12.03 3.33
C ALA A 42 14.04 10.80 3.50
N PRO A 43 13.61 9.77 4.26
CA PRO A 43 14.39 8.55 4.42
C PRO A 43 14.64 7.82 3.10
N ALA A 44 15.83 7.25 2.92
CA ALA A 44 16.23 6.57 1.69
C ALA A 44 15.25 5.46 1.28
N TRP A 45 14.73 4.70 2.24
CA TRP A 45 13.79 3.60 1.98
C TRP A 45 12.47 4.03 1.33
N ILE A 46 12.07 5.30 1.42
CA ILE A 46 10.81 5.80 0.83
C ILE A 46 11.00 6.68 -0.41
N GLN A 47 12.22 7.17 -0.65
CA GLN A 47 12.49 8.18 -1.67
C GLN A 47 12.00 7.78 -3.07
N ALA A 48 12.27 6.55 -3.52
CA ALA A 48 11.85 6.13 -4.86
C ALA A 48 10.33 6.28 -5.08
N GLU A 49 9.52 5.92 -4.08
CA GLU A 49 8.07 6.04 -4.15
C GLU A 49 7.60 7.49 -3.96
N LEU A 50 8.25 8.23 -3.06
CA LEU A 50 7.96 9.64 -2.81
C LEU A 50 8.24 10.49 -4.04
N ALA A 51 9.31 10.21 -4.80
CA ALA A 51 9.65 10.92 -6.03
C ALA A 51 8.51 10.83 -7.06
N SER A 52 7.94 9.63 -7.22
CA SER A 52 6.75 9.43 -8.08
C SER A 52 5.56 10.24 -7.59
N ARG A 53 5.31 10.32 -6.27
CA ARG A 53 4.19 11.10 -5.71
C ARG A 53 4.41 12.60 -5.84
N LEU A 54 5.63 13.10 -5.62
CA LEU A 54 5.99 14.50 -5.78
C LEU A 54 5.83 14.97 -7.24
N GLY A 55 6.00 14.07 -8.21
CA GLY A 55 5.70 14.34 -9.62
C GLY A 55 4.22 14.62 -9.91
N GLU A 56 3.30 14.14 -9.05
CA GLU A 56 1.85 14.28 -9.22
C GLU A 56 1.25 15.55 -8.55
N VAL A 57 2.00 16.22 -7.67
CA VAL A 57 1.49 17.31 -6.81
C VAL A 57 2.22 18.65 -7.03
N GLY A 58 1.75 19.72 -6.40
CA GLY A 58 2.40 21.04 -6.42
C GLY A 58 3.64 21.14 -5.51
N ASP A 59 4.34 22.27 -5.58
CA ASP A 59 5.51 22.57 -4.73
C ASP A 59 5.12 22.82 -3.26
N ASP A 60 3.85 23.04 -2.94
CA ASP A 60 3.33 23.20 -1.58
C ASP A 60 3.61 21.96 -0.71
N TYR A 61 3.56 20.75 -1.28
CA TYR A 61 3.92 19.51 -0.59
C TYR A 61 5.42 19.43 -0.28
N ALA A 62 6.27 19.90 -1.21
CA ALA A 62 7.71 19.99 -0.97
C ALA A 62 8.02 21.01 0.13
N ASN A 63 7.36 22.17 0.11
CA ASN A 63 7.49 23.19 1.16
C ASN A 63 7.09 22.63 2.53
N LEU A 64 6.04 21.82 2.61
CA LEU A 64 5.64 21.16 3.86
C LEU A 64 6.77 20.29 4.42
N ILE A 65 7.31 19.37 3.61
CA ILE A 65 8.42 18.49 4.02
C ILE A 65 9.64 19.31 4.48
N LEU A 66 10.00 20.34 3.71
CA LEU A 66 11.15 21.18 4.02
C LEU A 66 10.95 22.00 5.30
N SER A 67 9.73 22.42 5.61
CA SER A 67 9.40 23.25 6.78
C SER A 67 9.39 22.51 8.12
N LEU A 68 9.32 21.18 8.13
CA LEU A 68 9.16 20.37 9.35
C LEU A 68 10.51 19.87 9.88
N ASP A 69 10.60 19.55 11.18
CA ASP A 69 11.76 18.82 11.71
C ASP A 69 11.90 17.45 11.02
N LYS A 70 13.15 16.97 10.87
CA LYS A 70 13.48 15.68 10.25
C LYS A 70 12.67 14.52 10.85
N ARG A 71 12.37 14.56 12.14
CA ARG A 71 11.62 13.51 12.84
C ARG A 71 10.18 13.30 12.34
N TYR A 72 9.60 14.27 11.63
CA TYR A 72 8.23 14.19 11.11
C TYR A 72 8.15 13.78 9.62
N VAL A 73 9.31 13.74 8.95
CA VAL A 73 9.36 13.70 7.49
C VAL A 73 8.99 12.32 6.96
N ASP A 74 9.37 11.27 7.66
CA ASP A 74 9.03 9.88 7.31
C ASP A 74 7.51 9.64 7.32
N GLU A 75 6.79 10.16 8.30
CA GLU A 75 5.33 10.03 8.39
C GLU A 75 4.58 10.85 7.34
N ILE A 76 5.07 12.06 7.02
CA ILE A 76 4.54 12.88 5.92
C ILE A 76 4.76 12.15 4.59
N ALA A 77 5.99 11.72 4.32
CA ALA A 77 6.33 10.98 3.12
C ALA A 77 5.50 9.70 3.00
N PHE A 78 5.35 8.96 4.09
CA PHE A 78 4.54 7.74 4.13
C PHE A 78 3.07 8.03 3.85
N SER A 79 2.49 9.06 4.47
CA SER A 79 1.11 9.44 4.22
C SER A 79 0.86 9.78 2.75
N MET A 80 1.81 10.43 2.07
CA MET A 80 1.75 10.69 0.63
C MET A 80 1.85 9.41 -0.21
N VAL A 81 2.80 8.52 0.09
CA VAL A 81 3.06 7.28 -0.67
C VAL A 81 1.97 6.24 -0.49
N SER A 82 1.44 6.12 0.73
CA SER A 82 0.36 5.20 1.10
C SER A 82 -1.01 5.60 0.54
N SER A 83 -1.15 6.84 0.09
CA SER A 83 -2.40 7.36 -0.44
C SER A 83 -2.71 6.76 -1.82
N PRO A 84 -3.98 6.47 -2.13
CA PRO A 84 -4.35 6.07 -3.47
C PRO A 84 -3.94 7.10 -4.52
N ILE A 85 -3.58 6.65 -5.72
CA ILE A 85 -3.13 7.51 -6.82
C ILE A 85 -4.13 8.65 -7.07
N GLY A 86 -3.68 9.90 -7.06
CA GLY A 86 -4.52 11.09 -7.25
C GLY A 86 -5.40 11.48 -6.05
N LYS A 87 -5.17 10.90 -4.86
CA LYS A 87 -5.91 11.16 -3.61
C LYS A 87 -4.99 11.43 -2.42
N ILE A 88 -3.85 12.07 -2.68
CA ILE A 88 -2.99 12.56 -1.61
C ILE A 88 -3.79 13.62 -0.81
N PRO A 89 -3.89 13.50 0.53
CA PRO A 89 -4.57 14.49 1.37
C PRO A 89 -3.98 15.90 1.21
N SER A 90 -4.72 16.92 1.61
CA SER A 90 -4.20 18.29 1.61
C SER A 90 -2.98 18.41 2.54
N THR A 91 -2.08 19.35 2.25
CA THR A 91 -0.91 19.65 3.09
C THR A 91 -1.29 19.95 4.53
N GLU A 92 -2.45 20.59 4.76
CA GLU A 92 -3.00 20.82 6.09
C GLU A 92 -3.36 19.51 6.81
N VAL A 93 -4.08 18.60 6.15
CA VAL A 93 -4.43 17.29 6.74
C VAL A 93 -3.16 16.49 7.05
N LEU A 94 -2.18 16.47 6.14
CA LEU A 94 -0.90 15.79 6.37
C LEU A 94 -0.18 16.36 7.60
N LYS A 95 -0.06 17.69 7.67
CA LYS A 95 0.59 18.38 8.80
C LYS A 95 -0.13 18.12 10.11
N ARG A 96 -1.45 18.30 10.15
CA ARG A 96 -2.27 18.11 11.35
C ARG A 96 -2.23 16.66 11.84
N ASN A 97 -2.30 15.70 10.93
CA ASN A 97 -2.22 14.29 11.24
C ASN A 97 -0.90 13.94 11.96
N VAL A 98 0.24 14.32 11.39
CA VAL A 98 1.56 13.96 11.93
C VAL A 98 1.86 14.70 13.23
N LEU A 99 1.65 16.03 13.28
CA LEU A 99 1.92 16.78 14.52
C LEU A 99 1.05 16.33 15.68
N SER A 100 -0.19 15.89 15.41
CA SER A 100 -1.07 15.36 16.45
C SER A 100 -0.57 14.06 17.04
N ILE A 101 0.10 13.19 16.28
CA ILE A 101 0.68 11.94 16.81
C ILE A 101 1.61 12.23 17.99
N TYR A 102 2.57 13.14 17.79
CA TYR A 102 3.56 13.51 18.82
C TYR A 102 2.99 14.41 19.92
N LYS A 103 1.89 15.11 19.66
CA LYS A 103 1.17 15.83 20.72
C LYS A 103 0.47 14.84 21.65
N ILE A 104 -0.23 13.86 21.08
CA ILE A 104 -1.01 12.86 21.80
C ILE A 104 -0.09 11.90 22.57
N ASP A 105 1.05 11.52 21.99
CA ASP A 105 2.09 10.73 22.65
C ASP A 105 2.37 11.21 24.09
N LYS A 106 2.47 12.53 24.29
CA LYS A 106 2.73 13.14 25.61
C LYS A 106 1.60 12.97 26.63
N ASP A 107 0.37 12.75 26.16
CA ASP A 107 -0.82 12.58 26.99
C ASP A 107 -0.99 11.11 27.46
N LEU A 108 -0.32 10.15 26.82
CA LEU A 108 -0.52 8.71 27.07
C LEU A 108 0.59 8.12 27.95
N LYS A 109 0.27 7.09 28.74
CA LYS A 109 1.24 6.41 29.63
C LYS A 109 1.58 4.98 29.21
N PHE A 110 0.78 4.38 28.35
CA PHE A 110 0.93 3.00 27.89
C PHE A 110 1.73 2.87 26.57
N VAL A 111 2.04 3.99 25.92
CA VAL A 111 2.68 4.03 24.59
C VAL A 111 3.66 5.19 24.51
N ASP A 112 4.77 5.00 23.79
CA ASP A 112 5.71 6.04 23.39
C ASP A 112 5.98 5.97 21.88
N VAL A 113 6.01 7.11 21.19
CA VAL A 113 6.57 7.23 19.83
C VAL A 113 8.10 7.24 19.91
N VAL A 114 8.74 6.37 19.13
CA VAL A 114 10.19 6.18 19.13
C VAL A 114 10.77 6.41 17.76
N ASP A 115 11.68 7.38 17.66
CA ASP A 115 12.42 7.72 16.44
C ASP A 115 13.73 6.91 16.39
N LEU A 116 13.89 6.08 15.36
CA LEU A 116 15.03 5.18 15.19
C LEU A 116 16.00 5.71 14.14
N ASN A 117 17.29 5.48 14.34
CA ASN A 117 18.36 5.75 13.36
C ASN A 117 18.40 7.19 12.83
N MET A 118 18.04 8.20 13.64
CA MET A 118 17.93 9.61 13.24
C MET A 118 19.22 10.24 12.67
N SER A 119 20.38 9.70 13.04
CA SER A 119 21.69 10.11 12.52
C SER A 119 21.98 9.56 11.12
N SER A 120 21.15 8.65 10.60
CA SER A 120 21.31 8.03 9.29
C SER A 120 20.25 8.52 8.30
N ARG A 121 20.36 8.08 7.03
CA ARG A 121 19.29 8.24 6.03
C ARG A 121 18.25 7.11 6.07
N GLU A 122 18.42 6.13 6.95
CA GLU A 122 17.50 5.00 7.18
C GLU A 122 16.62 5.22 8.41
N TYR A 123 16.43 6.48 8.80
CA TYR A 123 15.60 6.83 9.94
C TYR A 123 14.14 6.46 9.71
N LYS A 124 13.45 6.13 10.79
CA LYS A 124 12.05 5.74 10.81
C LYS A 124 11.50 5.82 12.22
N SER A 125 10.20 6.03 12.35
CA SER A 125 9.51 5.99 13.63
C SER A 125 8.71 4.71 13.84
N THR A 126 8.41 4.41 15.11
CA THR A 126 7.50 3.33 15.52
C THR A 126 6.95 3.60 16.91
N LEU A 127 6.19 2.65 17.47
CA LEU A 127 5.57 2.72 18.78
C LEU A 127 6.17 1.67 19.73
N ARG A 128 6.27 2.03 21.01
CA ARG A 128 6.65 1.14 22.10
C ARG A 128 5.51 1.07 23.10
N TYR A 129 5.00 -0.12 23.41
CA TYR A 129 3.87 -0.28 24.32
C TYR A 129 4.27 -0.94 25.63
N ARG A 130 3.44 -0.70 26.65
CA ARG A 130 3.36 -1.51 27.85
C ARG A 130 2.11 -2.39 27.77
N VAL A 131 2.29 -3.70 27.95
CA VAL A 131 1.20 -4.69 27.98
C VAL A 131 1.23 -5.44 29.31
N MET A 132 0.09 -6.00 29.69
CA MET A 132 -0.02 -6.89 30.84
C MET A 132 -0.21 -8.32 30.32
N ASP A 133 0.81 -9.17 30.43
CA ASP A 133 0.74 -10.58 30.02
C ASP A 133 0.77 -11.47 31.27
N ASN A 134 -0.33 -12.19 31.52
CA ASN A 134 -0.43 -13.12 32.64
C ASN A 134 0.00 -12.53 34.01
N GLY A 135 -0.32 -11.25 34.24
CA GLY A 135 0.03 -10.53 35.46
C GLY A 135 1.44 -9.94 35.50
N ARG A 136 2.19 -10.00 34.39
CA ARG A 136 3.52 -9.41 34.23
C ARG A 136 3.46 -8.24 33.24
N GLU A 137 4.13 -7.16 33.59
CA GLU A 137 4.32 -6.02 32.68
C GLU A 137 5.41 -6.35 31.68
N GLU A 138 5.11 -6.20 30.39
CA GLU A 138 6.06 -6.34 29.30
C GLU A 138 6.12 -5.07 28.46
N THR A 139 7.27 -4.81 27.86
CA THR A 139 7.45 -3.73 26.89
C THR A 139 7.72 -4.31 25.52
N ILE A 140 6.89 -3.93 24.55
CA ILE A 140 6.98 -4.44 23.17
C ILE A 140 7.23 -3.31 22.19
N LEU A 141 7.95 -3.60 21.11
CA LEU A 141 8.18 -2.67 20.02
C LEU A 141 7.30 -3.04 18.83
N CYS A 142 6.46 -2.11 18.39
CA CYS A 142 5.63 -2.29 17.21
C CYS A 142 6.51 -2.39 15.95
N PRO A 143 6.21 -3.31 15.00
CA PRO A 143 6.82 -3.24 13.68
C PRO A 143 6.53 -1.90 13.00
N SER A 144 7.55 -1.22 12.46
CA SER A 144 7.37 0.11 11.88
C SER A 144 6.35 0.14 10.74
N ASP A 145 6.26 -0.92 9.94
CA ASP A 145 5.27 -1.02 8.85
C ASP A 145 3.82 -1.06 9.39
N ILE A 146 3.59 -1.69 10.55
CA ILE A 146 2.30 -1.68 11.24
C ILE A 146 1.99 -0.26 11.74
N TYR A 147 2.94 0.41 12.38
CA TYR A 147 2.80 1.81 12.80
C TYR A 147 2.41 2.71 11.61
N TYR A 148 3.17 2.66 10.52
CA TYR A 148 2.93 3.50 9.36
C TYR A 148 1.55 3.25 8.72
N TRP A 149 1.19 1.99 8.46
CA TRP A 149 -0.08 1.69 7.78
C TRP A 149 -1.31 1.90 8.65
N TYR A 150 -1.21 1.65 9.95
CA TYR A 150 -2.38 1.52 10.81
C TYR A 150 -2.41 2.52 11.97
N VAL A 151 -1.44 3.43 12.06
CA VAL A 151 -1.51 4.64 12.90
C VAL A 151 -1.29 5.88 12.04
N VAL A 152 -0.19 5.94 11.27
CA VAL A 152 0.17 7.16 10.50
C VAL A 152 -0.76 7.41 9.34
N SER A 153 -1.13 6.37 8.57
CA SER A 153 -1.97 6.53 7.38
C SER A 153 -3.28 7.26 7.72
N PRO A 154 -3.58 8.39 7.06
CA PRO A 154 -4.70 9.27 7.44
C PRO A 154 -6.07 8.70 7.06
N ARG A 155 -6.10 7.61 6.30
CA ARG A 155 -7.31 6.96 5.79
C ARG A 155 -7.61 5.68 6.59
N ILE A 156 -8.84 5.58 7.08
CA ILE A 156 -9.34 4.48 7.91
C ILE A 156 -9.99 3.41 7.04
N GLY A 157 -10.90 3.82 6.15
CA GLY A 157 -11.63 2.92 5.26
C GLY A 157 -11.54 3.37 3.81
N TYR A 158 -12.64 3.96 3.34
CA TYR A 158 -12.83 4.37 1.95
C TYR A 158 -13.14 5.87 1.81
N GLU A 159 -13.28 6.59 2.90
CA GLU A 159 -13.41 8.03 2.96
C GLU A 159 -12.15 8.75 2.47
N ASP A 160 -12.31 9.94 1.90
CA ASP A 160 -11.17 10.82 1.64
C ASP A 160 -10.90 11.64 2.91
N PRO A 161 -9.68 11.62 3.48
CA PRO A 161 -9.35 12.38 4.69
C PRO A 161 -9.53 13.89 4.48
N LYS A 162 -10.26 14.56 5.37
CA LYS A 162 -10.56 16.01 5.27
C LYS A 162 -10.54 16.69 6.64
N MET A 163 -10.36 18.01 6.62
CA MET A 163 -10.67 18.87 7.75
C MET A 163 -12.19 19.03 7.85
N VAL A 164 -12.77 18.81 9.02
CA VAL A 164 -14.18 19.10 9.32
C VAL A 164 -14.25 19.75 10.68
N TYR A 165 -15.12 20.76 10.83
CA TYR A 165 -15.21 21.59 12.04
C TYR A 165 -13.87 22.24 12.44
N GLY A 166 -13.01 22.55 11.46
CA GLY A 166 -11.66 23.08 11.70
C GLY A 166 -10.64 22.05 12.19
N HIS A 167 -11.01 20.77 12.25
CA HIS A 167 -10.20 19.70 12.81
C HIS A 167 -10.01 18.52 11.86
N PHE A 168 -8.83 17.89 11.92
CA PHE A 168 -8.66 16.52 11.44
C PHE A 168 -9.27 15.52 12.45
N TRP A 169 -9.73 14.37 11.99
CA TRP A 169 -10.44 13.42 12.87
C TRP A 169 -9.60 12.99 14.09
N ARG A 170 -8.27 12.92 13.96
CA ARG A 170 -7.38 12.49 15.05
C ARG A 170 -7.42 13.43 16.24
N GLU A 171 -7.29 14.73 15.98
CA GLU A 171 -7.34 15.75 17.04
C GLU A 171 -8.77 15.93 17.55
N TYR A 172 -9.78 15.83 16.68
CA TYR A 172 -11.19 15.94 17.09
C TYR A 172 -11.56 14.82 18.07
N VAL A 173 -11.32 13.56 17.70
CA VAL A 173 -11.68 12.41 18.55
C VAL A 173 -10.94 12.42 19.88
N MET A 174 -9.69 12.89 19.91
CA MET A 174 -8.91 12.92 21.15
C MET A 174 -9.30 14.07 22.08
N TYR A 175 -9.56 15.26 21.54
CA TYR A 175 -9.62 16.51 22.31
C TYR A 175 -10.99 17.19 22.32
N HIS A 176 -12.00 16.64 21.64
CA HIS A 176 -13.35 17.20 21.61
C HIS A 176 -14.38 16.20 22.17
N ASN A 177 -15.37 16.72 22.88
CA ASN A 177 -16.61 16.06 23.21
C ASN A 177 -17.76 17.07 23.20
N ASP A 178 -18.94 16.60 22.82
CA ASP A 178 -20.15 17.37 22.96
C ASP A 178 -20.71 17.23 24.39
N ILE A 179 -21.50 18.20 24.83
CA ILE A 179 -22.04 18.23 26.20
C ILE A 179 -22.83 16.95 26.47
N GLY A 180 -22.49 16.23 27.54
CA GLY A 180 -23.12 14.98 27.93
C GLY A 180 -22.42 13.71 27.43
N TYR A 181 -21.41 13.84 26.57
CA TYR A 181 -20.63 12.72 26.04
C TYR A 181 -19.21 12.69 26.63
N PRO A 182 -18.58 11.51 26.79
CA PRO A 182 -17.26 11.42 27.41
C PRO A 182 -16.16 11.96 26.49
N LEU A 183 -15.14 12.60 27.08
CA LEU A 183 -13.92 12.97 26.38
C LEU A 183 -12.91 11.81 26.38
N LEU A 184 -12.39 11.45 25.20
CA LEU A 184 -11.49 10.29 25.06
C LEU A 184 -10.21 10.45 25.88
N ARG A 185 -9.57 11.63 25.81
CA ARG A 185 -8.35 11.93 26.57
C ARG A 185 -8.50 11.65 28.07
N GLU A 186 -9.62 12.05 28.67
CA GLU A 186 -9.88 11.83 30.10
C GLU A 186 -10.03 10.34 30.42
N LYS A 187 -10.58 9.54 29.51
CA LYS A 187 -10.69 8.08 29.70
C LYS A 187 -9.35 7.37 29.57
N LEU A 188 -8.41 7.94 28.85
CA LEU A 188 -7.06 7.38 28.70
C LEU A 188 -6.10 7.87 29.78
N GLU A 189 -6.45 8.92 30.51
CA GLU A 189 -5.62 9.48 31.56
C GLU A 189 -5.33 8.44 32.65
N GLY A 190 -4.04 8.25 32.95
CA GLY A 190 -3.58 7.30 33.97
C GLY A 190 -3.58 5.83 33.56
N ILE A 191 -4.11 5.46 32.38
CA ILE A 191 -4.09 4.07 31.89
C ILE A 191 -2.66 3.67 31.52
N ARG A 192 -2.15 2.62 32.18
CA ARG A 192 -0.75 2.18 32.06
C ARG A 192 -0.51 1.10 31.00
N TYR A 193 -1.54 0.36 30.62
CA TYR A 193 -1.41 -0.81 29.76
C TYR A 193 -2.25 -0.65 28.49
N LEU A 194 -1.68 -1.03 27.35
CA LEU A 194 -2.38 -1.14 26.08
C LEU A 194 -3.53 -2.15 26.18
N TRP A 195 -3.19 -3.38 26.58
CA TRP A 195 -4.09 -4.52 26.69
C TRP A 195 -3.56 -5.51 27.74
N ASP A 196 -4.46 -6.36 28.26
CA ASP A 196 -4.20 -7.38 29.27
C ASP A 196 -4.18 -8.81 28.70
N ARG A 197 -4.17 -8.93 27.36
CA ARG A 197 -4.12 -10.20 26.61
C ARG A 197 -5.22 -11.20 26.98
N LYS A 198 -6.37 -10.70 27.44
CA LYS A 198 -7.55 -11.52 27.74
C LYS A 198 -8.62 -11.32 26.68
N SER A 199 -9.24 -12.42 26.28
CA SER A 199 -10.45 -12.41 25.46
C SER A 199 -11.69 -12.32 26.35
N TYR A 200 -12.64 -11.43 26.02
CA TYR A 200 -13.83 -11.21 26.83
C TYR A 200 -15.00 -10.61 26.04
N ILE A 201 -16.19 -10.65 26.64
CA ILE A 201 -17.40 -9.99 26.16
C ILE A 201 -17.71 -8.83 27.10
N GLN A 202 -17.94 -7.66 26.51
CA GLN A 202 -18.33 -6.45 27.23
C GLN A 202 -19.84 -6.46 27.45
N PRO A 203 -20.34 -6.22 28.68
CA PRO A 203 -21.77 -6.20 28.93
C PRO A 203 -22.42 -4.92 28.39
N LYS A 204 -23.74 -5.01 28.14
CA LYS A 204 -24.59 -3.88 27.79
C LYS A 204 -24.55 -2.80 28.87
N HIS A 205 -24.56 -1.54 28.46
CA HIS A 205 -24.69 -0.38 29.36
C HIS A 205 -23.68 -0.31 30.49
N ARG A 206 -22.49 -0.92 30.31
CA ARG A 206 -21.46 -0.98 31.33
C ARG A 206 -21.05 0.42 31.81
N THR A 207 -20.69 0.51 33.09
CA THR A 207 -20.20 1.75 33.71
C THR A 207 -18.69 1.87 33.51
N TRP A 208 -18.16 3.08 33.70
CA TRP A 208 -16.72 3.32 33.70
C TRP A 208 -16.01 2.46 34.75
N ASN A 209 -16.58 2.39 35.96
CA ASN A 209 -16.03 1.60 37.06
C ASN A 209 -15.95 0.12 36.72
N TRP A 210 -16.99 -0.45 36.09
CA TRP A 210 -16.93 -1.84 35.62
C TRP A 210 -15.76 -2.04 34.65
N SER A 211 -15.62 -1.15 33.68
CA SER A 211 -14.63 -1.23 32.61
C SER A 211 -13.21 -1.29 33.19
N ILE A 212 -12.84 -0.31 34.02
CA ILE A 212 -11.48 -0.22 34.57
C ILE A 212 -11.23 -1.21 35.72
N SER A 213 -12.26 -1.66 36.44
CA SER A 213 -12.07 -2.68 37.48
C SER A 213 -11.80 -4.07 36.90
N ASN A 214 -12.37 -4.39 35.74
CA ASN A 214 -12.20 -5.69 35.09
C ASN A 214 -11.01 -5.70 34.11
N HIS A 215 -10.88 -4.64 33.33
CA HIS A 215 -9.86 -4.51 32.28
C HIS A 215 -9.27 -3.09 32.27
N PRO A 216 -8.31 -2.75 33.16
CA PRO A 216 -7.69 -1.43 33.26
C PRO A 216 -6.71 -1.15 32.09
N THR A 217 -7.23 -1.16 30.87
CA THR A 217 -6.47 -1.14 29.62
C THR A 217 -6.99 -0.08 28.66
N ALA A 218 -6.13 0.37 27.75
CA ALA A 218 -6.49 1.36 26.74
C ALA A 218 -7.56 0.81 25.79
N VAL A 219 -7.46 -0.46 25.38
CA VAL A 219 -8.45 -1.13 24.52
C VAL A 219 -9.85 -1.10 25.14
N GLU A 220 -9.99 -1.42 26.43
CA GLU A 220 -11.28 -1.34 27.12
C GLU A 220 -11.78 0.09 27.24
N ALA A 221 -10.90 1.02 27.66
CA ALA A 221 -11.26 2.43 27.83
C ALA A 221 -11.79 3.05 26.53
N ILE A 222 -11.16 2.72 25.40
CA ILE A 222 -11.58 3.16 24.07
C ILE A 222 -12.90 2.51 23.67
N SER A 223 -13.07 1.20 23.88
CA SER A 223 -14.34 0.53 23.59
C SER A 223 -15.50 1.12 24.40
N TYR A 224 -15.26 1.45 25.67
CA TYR A 224 -16.23 2.14 26.51
C TYR A 224 -16.58 3.51 25.90
N TRP A 225 -15.57 4.30 25.54
CA TRP A 225 -15.78 5.61 24.93
C TRP A 225 -16.59 5.53 23.64
N VAL A 226 -16.32 4.56 22.76
CA VAL A 226 -17.07 4.36 21.50
C VAL A 226 -18.55 4.08 21.79
N GLY A 227 -18.85 3.14 22.69
CA GLY A 227 -20.23 2.79 23.05
C GLY A 227 -21.02 3.98 23.61
N LYS A 228 -20.36 4.83 24.42
CA LYS A 228 -20.99 6.03 24.99
C LYS A 228 -21.06 7.21 24.01
N THR A 229 -20.20 7.24 23.00
CA THR A 229 -20.18 8.30 21.97
C THR A 229 -21.23 8.05 20.89
N ILE A 230 -21.53 6.78 20.60
CA ILE A 230 -22.56 6.38 19.62
C ILE A 230 -23.62 5.50 20.31
N PRO A 231 -24.43 6.06 21.22
CA PRO A 231 -25.41 5.29 21.98
C PRO A 231 -26.73 5.05 21.22
N VAL A 232 -26.90 5.63 20.02
CA VAL A 232 -28.16 5.54 19.26
C VAL A 232 -27.92 4.90 17.89
N GLN A 233 -28.89 4.13 17.40
CA GLN A 233 -28.87 3.63 16.03
C GLN A 233 -28.91 4.75 14.99
N ALA A 234 -28.38 4.47 13.80
CA ALA A 234 -28.31 5.45 12.72
C ALA A 234 -29.68 6.04 12.37
N TYR A 235 -29.77 7.36 12.27
CA TYR A 235 -30.91 8.08 11.72
C TYR A 235 -30.43 9.31 10.93
N GLY A 236 -31.14 9.65 9.84
CA GLY A 236 -30.76 10.77 8.99
C GLY A 236 -29.58 10.45 8.06
N ASP A 237 -28.67 11.41 7.90
CA ASP A 237 -27.50 11.27 7.04
C ASP A 237 -26.53 10.20 7.57
N ARG A 238 -25.81 9.54 6.66
CA ARG A 238 -24.83 8.50 7.01
C ARG A 238 -23.42 8.94 6.64
N PRO A 239 -22.78 9.75 7.51
CA PRO A 239 -21.47 10.30 7.21
C PRO A 239 -20.38 9.23 7.20
N SER A 240 -19.28 9.56 6.53
CA SER A 240 -18.10 8.69 6.46
C SER A 240 -16.90 9.23 7.25
N GLN A 241 -16.91 10.52 7.61
CA GLN A 241 -15.83 11.14 8.35
C GLN A 241 -16.00 10.86 9.85
N PRO A 242 -14.97 10.35 10.56
CA PRO A 242 -15.13 9.95 11.97
C PRO A 242 -15.53 11.09 12.91
N ASN A 243 -15.06 12.32 12.66
CA ASN A 243 -15.45 13.49 13.45
C ASN A 243 -16.93 13.87 13.29
N VAL A 244 -17.49 13.73 12.07
CA VAL A 244 -18.93 13.94 11.86
C VAL A 244 -19.74 12.85 12.55
N ILE A 245 -19.34 11.59 12.40
CA ILE A 245 -20.01 10.47 13.07
C ILE A 245 -19.99 10.64 14.60
N ALA A 246 -18.84 11.01 15.16
CA ALA A 246 -18.68 11.22 16.60
C ALA A 246 -19.53 12.39 17.12
N HIS A 247 -19.79 13.42 16.30
CA HIS A 247 -20.65 14.55 16.62
C HIS A 247 -22.15 14.24 16.51
N GLU A 248 -22.53 13.37 15.56
CA GLU A 248 -23.93 13.01 15.34
C GLU A 248 -24.45 11.99 16.38
N HIS A 249 -23.55 11.34 17.11
CA HIS A 249 -23.84 10.40 18.20
C HIS A 249 -24.76 9.23 17.82
N ASN A 250 -24.82 8.89 16.53
CA ASN A 250 -25.65 7.80 16.04
C ASN A 250 -24.97 7.03 14.90
N GLY A 251 -25.28 5.74 14.79
CA GLY A 251 -24.61 4.89 13.82
C GLY A 251 -25.01 3.42 13.87
N TRP A 252 -24.73 2.69 12.79
CA TRP A 252 -24.72 1.23 12.77
C TRP A 252 -23.27 0.74 12.71
N CYS A 253 -23.07 -0.55 12.40
CA CYS A 253 -21.73 -1.16 12.34
C CYS A 253 -20.75 -0.34 11.47
N GLY A 254 -21.24 0.22 10.34
CA GLY A 254 -20.46 1.06 9.41
C GLY A 254 -19.88 2.33 9.99
N GLU A 255 -20.60 2.99 10.89
CA GLU A 255 -20.18 4.21 11.59
C GLU A 255 -19.36 3.85 12.84
N LEU A 256 -19.81 2.84 13.60
CA LEU A 256 -19.17 2.36 14.81
C LEU A 256 -17.72 1.94 14.56
N TYR A 257 -17.45 1.11 13.55
CA TYR A 257 -16.07 0.67 13.30
C TYR A 257 -15.16 1.84 12.87
N LYS A 258 -15.69 2.84 12.16
CA LYS A 258 -14.88 4.00 11.72
C LYS A 258 -14.47 4.85 12.90
N VAL A 259 -15.40 5.12 13.83
CA VAL A 259 -15.10 5.86 15.06
C VAL A 259 -14.22 5.03 16.00
N ALA A 260 -14.44 3.72 16.10
CA ALA A 260 -13.57 2.84 16.87
C ALA A 260 -12.13 2.82 16.33
N VAL A 261 -11.94 2.65 15.01
CA VAL A 261 -10.60 2.72 14.41
C VAL A 261 -10.01 4.12 14.57
N ALA A 262 -10.80 5.20 14.41
CA ALA A 262 -10.32 6.56 14.63
C ALA A 262 -9.85 6.76 16.09
N ALA A 263 -10.60 6.27 17.07
CA ALA A 263 -10.25 6.38 18.49
C ALA A 263 -9.01 5.55 18.83
N LEU A 264 -8.93 4.30 18.36
CA LEU A 264 -7.75 3.45 18.51
C LEU A 264 -6.51 4.12 17.91
N ARG A 265 -6.59 4.58 16.65
CA ARG A 265 -5.46 5.23 15.98
C ARG A 265 -5.09 6.57 16.61
N SER A 266 -6.06 7.34 17.10
CA SER A 266 -5.79 8.59 17.84
C SER A 266 -5.05 8.31 19.13
N SER A 267 -5.38 7.21 19.80
CA SER A 267 -4.72 6.71 21.00
C SER A 267 -3.39 5.99 20.71
N LEU A 268 -2.85 6.13 19.50
CA LEU A 268 -1.63 5.46 19.03
C LEU A 268 -1.70 3.93 19.11
N ILE A 269 -2.86 3.34 18.83
CA ILE A 269 -3.05 1.89 18.73
C ILE A 269 -3.28 1.52 17.26
N PRO A 270 -2.42 0.69 16.63
CA PRO A 270 -2.57 0.28 15.26
C PRO A 270 -3.87 -0.50 15.12
N ALA A 271 -4.76 0.02 14.29
CA ALA A 271 -6.09 -0.53 14.12
C ALA A 271 -6.55 -0.51 12.67
N THR A 272 -7.43 -1.44 12.31
CA THR A 272 -8.04 -1.49 10.98
C THR A 272 -9.47 -2.00 11.02
N GLY A 273 -10.23 -1.67 9.98
CA GLY A 273 -11.58 -2.19 9.77
C GLY A 273 -11.56 -3.57 9.11
N VAL A 274 -12.45 -4.44 9.57
CA VAL A 274 -12.74 -5.76 9.01
C VAL A 274 -14.14 -5.75 8.43
N THR A 275 -14.35 -6.50 7.36
CA THR A 275 -15.68 -6.71 6.80
C THR A 275 -15.93 -8.17 6.48
N THR A 276 -17.20 -8.53 6.61
CA THR A 276 -17.81 -9.66 5.94
C THR A 276 -18.87 -9.14 4.98
N ARG A 277 -18.43 -8.80 3.76
CA ARG A 277 -19.28 -8.08 2.82
C ARG A 277 -20.49 -8.90 2.37
N GLY A 278 -20.35 -10.22 2.26
CA GLY A 278 -21.44 -11.13 1.91
C GLY A 278 -22.55 -11.16 2.96
N GLU A 279 -22.20 -10.93 4.23
CA GLU A 279 -23.11 -10.97 5.38
C GLU A 279 -23.47 -9.57 5.92
N ASP A 280 -22.97 -8.50 5.28
CA ASP A 280 -23.26 -7.10 5.64
C ASP A 280 -22.81 -6.64 7.02
N HIS A 281 -21.68 -7.16 7.51
CA HIS A 281 -21.15 -6.74 8.80
C HIS A 281 -19.72 -6.20 8.67
N VAL A 282 -19.38 -5.31 9.61
CA VAL A 282 -18.07 -4.70 9.75
C VAL A 282 -17.77 -4.48 11.23
N TRP A 283 -16.50 -4.61 11.59
CA TRP A 283 -15.97 -4.38 12.93
C TRP A 283 -14.51 -3.95 12.82
N GLN A 284 -13.76 -3.92 13.92
CA GLN A 284 -12.36 -3.50 13.93
C GLN A 284 -11.41 -4.59 14.46
N MET A 285 -10.13 -4.38 14.24
CA MET A 285 -9.07 -5.12 14.90
C MET A 285 -8.01 -4.15 15.40
N PHE A 286 -7.34 -4.50 16.49
CA PHE A 286 -6.14 -3.82 16.95
C PHE A 286 -4.94 -4.77 16.91
N TYR A 287 -3.73 -4.21 16.94
CA TYR A 287 -2.49 -4.98 16.86
C TYR A 287 -1.75 -5.04 18.20
N ASP A 288 -1.46 -6.24 18.68
CA ASP A 288 -0.52 -6.58 19.76
C ASP A 288 0.20 -7.88 19.36
N GLU A 289 1.39 -7.77 18.77
CA GLU A 289 2.16 -8.91 18.20
C GLU A 289 1.36 -9.81 17.22
N GLY A 290 0.22 -9.31 16.75
CA GLY A 290 -0.81 -10.06 16.05
C GLY A 290 -2.08 -9.21 15.96
N TRP A 291 -2.96 -9.54 15.01
CA TRP A 291 -4.25 -8.85 14.88
C TRP A 291 -5.30 -9.54 15.75
N HIS A 292 -5.88 -8.77 16.68
CA HIS A 292 -6.93 -9.21 17.61
C HIS A 292 -8.27 -8.58 17.27
N GLN A 293 -9.35 -9.36 17.40
CA GLN A 293 -10.71 -8.91 17.13
C GLN A 293 -11.15 -7.85 18.16
N SER A 294 -11.88 -6.83 17.71
CA SER A 294 -12.60 -5.91 18.59
C SER A 294 -13.89 -5.47 17.89
N ASP A 295 -15.03 -5.55 18.57
CA ASP A 295 -16.32 -5.13 18.02
C ASP A 295 -17.15 -4.42 19.09
N ASN A 296 -17.85 -3.36 18.68
CA ASN A 296 -18.78 -2.58 19.47
C ASN A 296 -20.18 -2.78 18.92
N TRP A 297 -21.11 -3.22 19.78
CA TRP A 297 -22.48 -3.49 19.37
C TRP A 297 -23.36 -2.25 19.50
N TRP A 298 -24.46 -2.24 18.75
CA TRP A 298 -25.37 -1.10 18.66
C TRP A 298 -25.93 -0.69 20.03
N GLU A 299 -26.24 0.60 20.17
CA GLU A 299 -26.93 1.18 21.32
C GLU A 299 -26.24 0.91 22.66
N ASP A 300 -24.90 1.03 22.69
CA ASP A 300 -24.12 0.69 23.88
C ASP A 300 -24.41 -0.74 24.37
N GLY A 301 -24.68 -1.63 23.41
CA GLY A 301 -25.07 -3.02 23.61
C GLY A 301 -23.93 -3.94 24.04
N GLY A 302 -22.78 -3.38 24.43
CA GLY A 302 -21.58 -4.15 24.74
C GLY A 302 -20.69 -4.37 23.51
N GLY A 303 -20.04 -5.53 23.47
CA GLY A 303 -19.05 -5.83 22.44
C GLY A 303 -18.23 -7.07 22.77
N SER A 304 -17.18 -7.30 21.98
CA SER A 304 -16.23 -8.39 22.25
C SER A 304 -14.80 -7.99 21.91
N ILE A 305 -13.86 -8.51 22.69
CA ILE A 305 -12.42 -8.34 22.52
C ILE A 305 -11.80 -9.72 22.38
N ASP A 306 -11.06 -9.91 21.29
CA ASP A 306 -10.34 -11.13 20.92
C ASP A 306 -11.22 -12.40 20.87
N ARG A 307 -12.44 -12.27 20.33
CA ARG A 307 -13.41 -13.37 20.18
C ARG A 307 -13.80 -13.57 18.73
N THR A 308 -12.93 -14.23 17.95
CA THR A 308 -13.21 -14.50 16.52
C THR A 308 -14.32 -15.52 16.29
N ASP A 309 -14.64 -16.32 17.31
CA ASP A 309 -15.71 -17.33 17.28
C ASP A 309 -17.13 -16.73 17.37
N ILE A 310 -17.25 -15.45 17.76
CA ILE A 310 -18.52 -14.79 18.07
C ILE A 310 -19.53 -14.87 16.91
N TYR A 311 -19.09 -14.66 15.67
CA TYR A 311 -20.01 -14.56 14.54
C TYR A 311 -20.48 -15.94 14.06
N ALA A 312 -19.56 -16.85 13.76
CA ALA A 312 -19.90 -18.15 13.19
C ALA A 312 -20.50 -19.10 14.23
N TYR A 313 -19.94 -19.11 15.45
CA TYR A 313 -20.22 -20.17 16.43
C TYR A 313 -21.12 -19.72 17.57
N LEU A 314 -21.01 -18.47 18.04
CA LEU A 314 -21.94 -17.96 19.04
C LEU A 314 -23.25 -17.45 18.41
N TRP A 315 -23.15 -16.68 17.31
CA TRP A 315 -24.32 -16.13 16.62
C TRP A 315 -24.84 -17.01 15.48
N GLY A 316 -24.15 -18.10 15.14
CA GLY A 316 -24.60 -19.07 14.13
C GLY A 316 -24.57 -18.56 12.70
N TRP A 317 -23.73 -17.57 12.38
CA TRP A 317 -23.68 -16.99 11.03
C TRP A 317 -23.01 -17.92 10.02
N ASN A 318 -23.62 -18.00 8.83
CA ASN A 318 -22.98 -18.66 7.69
C ASN A 318 -22.05 -17.69 6.97
N ILE A 319 -20.77 -17.66 7.34
CA ILE A 319 -19.81 -16.70 6.81
C ILE A 319 -19.34 -17.10 5.42
N SER A 320 -19.26 -16.14 4.50
CA SER A 320 -18.76 -16.33 3.15
C SER A 320 -17.24 -16.15 3.06
N SER A 321 -16.76 -14.96 3.40
CA SER A 321 -15.35 -14.58 3.42
C SER A 321 -15.15 -13.33 4.26
N ILE A 322 -14.03 -13.24 4.97
CA ILE A 322 -13.70 -12.09 5.83
C ILE A 322 -12.39 -11.48 5.37
N HIS A 323 -12.36 -10.15 5.29
CA HIS A 323 -11.15 -9.41 4.97
C HIS A 323 -11.02 -8.13 5.76
N PHE A 324 -9.79 -7.72 6.05
CA PHE A 324 -9.51 -6.37 6.52
C PHE A 324 -9.07 -5.44 5.39
N PHE A 325 -9.24 -4.15 5.61
CA PHE A 325 -8.85 -3.10 4.67
C PHE A 325 -7.48 -2.51 5.00
N ARG A 326 -6.81 -2.00 3.98
CA ARG A 326 -5.69 -1.09 4.14
C ARG A 326 -6.03 0.24 3.47
N GLY A 327 -5.50 1.35 4.00
CA GLY A 327 -5.89 2.72 3.57
C GLY A 327 -5.72 2.99 2.06
N ASP A 328 -4.89 2.21 1.37
CA ASP A 328 -4.70 2.27 -0.08
C ASP A 328 -5.81 1.55 -0.89
N GLY A 329 -6.80 0.97 -0.22
CA GLY A 329 -7.95 0.29 -0.82
C GLY A 329 -7.74 -1.21 -1.08
N LEU A 330 -6.59 -1.78 -0.67
CA LEU A 330 -6.37 -3.21 -0.73
C LEU A 330 -7.15 -3.95 0.36
N ILE A 331 -7.42 -5.23 0.08
CA ILE A 331 -8.06 -6.15 1.02
C ILE A 331 -7.16 -7.35 1.29
N PHE A 332 -7.24 -7.86 2.50
CA PHE A 332 -6.45 -8.99 2.97
C PHE A 332 -7.37 -10.01 3.62
N ASP A 333 -7.37 -11.23 3.07
CA ASP A 333 -8.19 -12.33 3.55
C ASP A 333 -7.71 -12.79 4.94
N ILE A 334 -8.66 -12.90 5.87
CA ILE A 334 -8.45 -13.43 7.22
C ILE A 334 -9.55 -14.43 7.60
N THR A 335 -10.18 -15.06 6.61
CA THR A 335 -11.34 -15.94 6.83
C THR A 335 -11.00 -17.10 7.77
N ASP A 336 -9.77 -17.61 7.68
CA ASP A 336 -9.23 -18.69 8.51
C ASP A 336 -8.97 -18.31 9.97
N LYS A 337 -8.99 -17.01 10.31
CA LYS A 337 -8.96 -16.59 11.72
C LYS A 337 -10.31 -16.71 12.43
N TYR A 338 -11.40 -16.80 11.66
CA TYR A 338 -12.77 -16.75 12.16
C TYR A 338 -13.55 -18.04 11.92
N LEU A 339 -13.11 -18.86 10.97
CA LEU A 339 -13.67 -20.19 10.70
C LEU A 339 -12.67 -21.28 11.04
N ARG A 340 -13.18 -22.37 11.63
CA ARG A 340 -12.46 -23.63 11.82
C ARG A 340 -12.16 -24.27 10.48
N GLU A 341 -11.13 -25.10 10.44
CA GLU A 341 -10.67 -25.79 9.23
C GLU A 341 -11.79 -26.57 8.52
N ASP A 342 -12.64 -27.27 9.28
CA ASP A 342 -13.78 -28.05 8.76
C ASP A 342 -14.91 -27.20 8.13
N ASP A 343 -14.90 -25.89 8.38
CA ASP A 343 -15.87 -24.92 7.86
C ASP A 343 -15.27 -24.05 6.73
N LEU A 344 -14.00 -24.29 6.39
CA LEU A 344 -13.28 -23.64 5.30
C LEU A 344 -13.20 -24.54 4.07
N ARG A 345 -13.13 -23.91 2.91
CA ARG A 345 -12.70 -24.55 1.66
C ARG A 345 -11.86 -23.59 0.82
N PHE A 346 -11.01 -24.17 0.00
CA PHE A 346 -10.13 -23.45 -0.90
C PHE A 346 -10.64 -23.54 -2.34
N VAL A 347 -10.69 -22.38 -2.99
CA VAL A 347 -11.00 -22.28 -4.42
C VAL A 347 -9.84 -21.64 -5.15
N ASP A 348 -9.19 -22.43 -6.00
CA ASP A 348 -8.04 -22.06 -6.80
C ASP A 348 -8.44 -21.72 -8.24
N PHE A 349 -7.83 -20.69 -8.77
CA PHE A 349 -7.94 -20.28 -10.17
C PHE A 349 -6.58 -20.36 -10.84
N GLU A 350 -6.53 -20.94 -12.03
CA GLU A 350 -5.38 -20.93 -12.92
C GLU A 350 -5.81 -20.30 -14.26
N VAL A 351 -5.43 -19.05 -14.49
CA VAL A 351 -5.79 -18.29 -15.69
C VAL A 351 -4.58 -18.16 -16.60
N THR A 352 -4.70 -18.70 -17.81
CA THR A 352 -3.61 -18.75 -18.80
C THR A 352 -3.98 -18.07 -20.12
N ASP A 353 -2.96 -17.63 -20.84
CA ASP A 353 -3.05 -17.14 -22.19
C ASP A 353 -3.27 -18.29 -23.19
N ALA A 354 -3.45 -17.96 -24.48
CA ALA A 354 -3.68 -18.96 -25.51
C ALA A 354 -2.48 -19.91 -25.71
N ARG A 355 -1.30 -19.61 -25.16
CA ARG A 355 -0.10 -20.45 -25.20
C ARG A 355 0.15 -21.20 -23.89
N GLY A 356 -0.74 -21.08 -22.90
CA GLY A 356 -0.63 -21.74 -21.61
C GLY A 356 0.26 -21.02 -20.58
N LYS A 357 0.70 -19.78 -20.85
CA LYS A 357 1.45 -18.98 -19.86
C LYS A 357 0.47 -18.24 -18.93
N GLY A 358 0.81 -18.13 -17.65
CA GLY A 358 0.01 -17.42 -16.64
C GLY A 358 -0.31 -15.97 -17.04
N LEU A 359 -1.52 -15.51 -16.70
CA LEU A 359 -1.98 -14.14 -16.91
C LEU A 359 -2.18 -13.41 -15.59
N ASP A 360 -1.35 -12.40 -15.35
CA ASP A 360 -1.38 -11.60 -14.14
C ASP A 360 -2.41 -10.47 -14.19
N GLY A 361 -2.95 -10.12 -13.03
CA GLY A 361 -3.87 -9.00 -12.88
C GLY A 361 -5.29 -9.26 -13.43
N ILE A 362 -5.67 -10.51 -13.66
CA ILE A 362 -7.06 -10.90 -13.97
C ILE A 362 -7.87 -10.80 -12.69
N ARG A 363 -8.98 -10.05 -12.72
CA ARG A 363 -9.83 -9.84 -11.55
C ARG A 363 -10.85 -10.98 -11.45
N ILE A 364 -10.96 -11.56 -10.26
CA ILE A 364 -11.97 -12.58 -9.94
C ILE A 364 -12.86 -12.02 -8.84
N LEU A 365 -14.14 -11.89 -9.14
CA LEU A 365 -15.17 -11.52 -8.16
C LEU A 365 -15.82 -12.79 -7.61
N VAL A 366 -16.05 -12.83 -6.31
CA VAL A 366 -16.77 -13.89 -5.63
C VAL A 366 -18.08 -13.31 -5.09
N LEU A 367 -19.19 -13.83 -5.58
CA LEU A 367 -20.53 -13.41 -5.18
C LEU A 367 -21.23 -14.53 -4.42
N VAL A 368 -22.03 -14.16 -3.44
CA VAL A 368 -22.94 -15.05 -2.71
C VAL A 368 -24.38 -14.59 -2.88
N LYS A 369 -25.32 -15.54 -2.82
CA LYS A 369 -26.74 -15.17 -2.72
C LYS A 369 -26.99 -14.60 -1.34
N GLY A 370 -27.45 -13.35 -1.26
CA GLY A 370 -27.67 -12.67 0.01
C GLY A 370 -28.73 -11.58 -0.08
N PRO A 371 -29.22 -11.07 1.06
CA PRO A 371 -30.02 -9.86 1.10
C PRO A 371 -29.19 -8.68 0.60
N LEU A 372 -29.69 -7.97 -0.41
CA LEU A 372 -29.15 -6.69 -0.86
C LEU A 372 -30.12 -5.60 -0.44
N ASP A 373 -29.71 -4.79 0.53
CA ASP A 373 -30.38 -3.53 0.85
C ASP A 373 -30.17 -2.56 -0.32
N TRP A 374 -31.25 -2.28 -1.06
CA TRP A 374 -31.25 -1.32 -2.15
C TRP A 374 -32.02 -0.04 -1.78
N SER A 375 -32.41 0.11 -0.51
CA SER A 375 -33.27 1.19 -0.01
C SER A 375 -32.74 2.58 -0.38
N TRP A 376 -31.43 2.77 -0.41
CA TRP A 376 -30.82 4.02 -0.87
C TRP A 376 -31.08 4.30 -2.36
N ILE A 377 -30.98 3.27 -3.23
CA ILE A 377 -31.29 3.39 -4.65
C ILE A 377 -32.80 3.60 -4.84
N LYS A 378 -33.61 2.85 -4.09
CA LYS A 378 -35.07 2.99 -4.00
C LYS A 378 -35.45 4.45 -3.69
N TYR A 379 -34.88 5.02 -2.64
CA TYR A 379 -35.08 6.39 -2.20
C TYR A 379 -34.64 7.40 -3.25
N LYS A 380 -33.44 7.24 -3.83
CA LYS A 380 -32.96 8.14 -4.89
C LYS A 380 -33.87 8.17 -6.12
N ILE A 381 -34.38 7.01 -6.54
CA ILE A 381 -35.31 6.93 -7.66
C ILE A 381 -36.63 7.64 -7.32
N TRP A 382 -37.14 7.43 -6.11
CA TRP A 382 -38.36 8.11 -5.64
C TRP A 382 -38.19 9.64 -5.58
N ASP A 383 -37.08 10.13 -5.02
CA ASP A 383 -36.80 11.56 -4.92
C ASP A 383 -36.65 12.21 -6.31
N LEU A 384 -35.85 11.57 -7.20
CA LEU A 384 -35.60 12.08 -8.55
C LEU A 384 -36.84 12.10 -9.44
N PHE A 385 -37.64 11.03 -9.42
CA PHE A 385 -38.73 10.84 -10.38
C PHE A 385 -40.11 11.23 -9.85
N VAL A 386 -40.33 11.21 -8.53
CA VAL A 386 -41.66 11.43 -7.95
C VAL A 386 -41.70 12.66 -7.06
N GLU A 387 -40.81 12.80 -6.08
CA GLU A 387 -40.83 14.00 -5.21
C GLU A 387 -40.46 15.28 -5.95
N SER A 388 -39.40 15.25 -6.76
CA SER A 388 -38.94 16.42 -7.52
C SER A 388 -39.99 16.90 -8.53
N LEU A 389 -40.66 15.96 -9.23
CA LEU A 389 -41.77 16.27 -10.13
C LEU A 389 -43.01 16.78 -9.36
N TRP A 390 -43.35 16.14 -8.24
CA TRP A 390 -44.47 16.56 -7.40
C TRP A 390 -44.26 17.97 -6.83
N LYS A 391 -43.07 18.29 -6.32
CA LYS A 391 -42.73 19.62 -5.80
C LYS A 391 -42.89 20.71 -6.86
N ARG A 392 -42.55 20.42 -8.13
CA ARG A 392 -42.67 21.35 -9.28
C ARG A 392 -44.10 21.56 -9.80
N LEU A 393 -45.09 20.77 -9.37
CA LEU A 393 -46.49 20.97 -9.75
C LEU A 393 -47.11 22.20 -9.03
N PRO A 394 -47.90 23.04 -9.72
CA PRO A 394 -48.61 24.16 -9.10
C PRO A 394 -49.59 23.70 -8.00
N GLU A 395 -49.76 24.48 -6.92
CA GLU A 395 -50.61 24.11 -5.78
C GLU A 395 -52.06 23.80 -6.16
N GLY A 396 -52.62 24.54 -7.13
CA GLY A 396 -53.98 24.30 -7.65
C GLY A 396 -54.16 22.99 -8.44
N MET A 397 -53.08 22.32 -8.82
CA MET A 397 -53.12 20.96 -9.42
C MET A 397 -52.90 19.87 -8.38
N LYS A 398 -52.10 20.14 -7.33
CA LYS A 398 -51.88 19.21 -6.21
C LYS A 398 -53.16 18.97 -5.41
N SER A 399 -54.01 19.98 -5.28
CA SER A 399 -55.30 19.91 -4.59
C SER A 399 -56.40 19.19 -5.37
N ARG A 400 -56.15 18.79 -6.63
CA ARG A 400 -57.13 18.04 -7.44
C ARG A 400 -57.13 16.55 -7.06
N PRO A 401 -58.29 15.85 -7.13
CA PRO A 401 -58.41 14.47 -6.66
C PRO A 401 -57.54 13.48 -7.45
N LEU A 402 -57.37 13.70 -8.75
CA LEU A 402 -56.71 12.75 -9.64
C LEU A 402 -55.18 12.72 -9.44
N PRO A 403 -54.44 13.86 -9.45
CA PRO A 403 -53.01 13.86 -9.15
C PRO A 403 -52.68 13.35 -7.74
N SER A 404 -53.48 13.72 -6.73
CA SER A 404 -53.28 13.25 -5.36
C SER A 404 -53.48 11.73 -5.23
N LYS A 405 -54.50 11.16 -5.89
CA LYS A 405 -54.71 9.70 -5.92
C LYS A 405 -53.59 8.96 -6.66
N ILE A 406 -53.05 9.53 -7.75
CA ILE A 406 -51.91 8.96 -8.47
C ILE A 406 -50.67 8.98 -7.60
N TYR A 407 -50.39 10.09 -6.90
CA TYR A 407 -49.28 10.20 -5.96
C TYR A 407 -49.40 9.19 -4.82
N GLU A 408 -50.57 9.07 -4.19
CA GLU A 408 -50.80 8.06 -3.14
C GLU A 408 -50.72 6.63 -3.65
N ALA A 409 -51.17 6.34 -4.87
CA ALA A 409 -51.06 5.02 -5.46
C ALA A 409 -49.59 4.66 -5.76
N LEU A 410 -48.81 5.62 -6.26
CA LEU A 410 -47.36 5.48 -6.45
C LEU A 410 -46.63 5.32 -5.13
N LYS A 411 -47.02 6.05 -4.08
CA LYS A 411 -46.45 5.92 -2.73
C LYS A 411 -46.76 4.56 -2.13
N ARG A 412 -48.02 4.10 -2.21
CA ARG A 412 -48.41 2.74 -1.78
C ARG A 412 -47.69 1.65 -2.56
N PHE A 413 -47.40 1.87 -3.85
CA PHE A 413 -46.61 0.94 -4.66
C PHE A 413 -45.13 0.95 -4.23
N TYR A 414 -44.55 2.14 -4.02
CA TYR A 414 -43.20 2.33 -3.49
C TYR A 414 -43.01 1.64 -2.12
N ASP A 415 -43.96 1.83 -1.20
CA ASP A 415 -43.95 1.22 0.14
C ASP A 415 -44.06 -0.32 0.08
N ARG A 416 -44.64 -0.87 -1.01
CA ARG A 416 -44.75 -2.32 -1.24
C ARG A 416 -43.50 -2.95 -1.88
N ILE A 417 -42.59 -2.16 -2.46
CA ILE A 417 -41.34 -2.69 -3.00
C ILE A 417 -40.47 -3.12 -1.81
N PRO A 418 -40.03 -4.39 -1.73
CA PRO A 418 -39.16 -4.84 -0.65
C PRO A 418 -37.88 -4.00 -0.61
N ASP A 419 -37.53 -3.51 0.57
CA ASP A 419 -36.28 -2.78 0.81
C ASP A 419 -35.04 -3.66 0.58
N VAL A 420 -35.24 -4.97 0.70
CA VAL A 420 -34.21 -6.00 0.55
C VAL A 420 -34.61 -7.01 -0.54
N VAL A 421 -33.79 -7.12 -1.57
CA VAL A 421 -33.95 -8.14 -2.65
C VAL A 421 -32.85 -9.20 -2.51
N LYS A 422 -33.19 -10.49 -2.69
CA LYS A 422 -32.19 -11.57 -2.71
C LYS A 422 -31.44 -11.59 -4.04
N LEU A 423 -30.36 -10.84 -4.15
CA LEU A 423 -29.48 -10.79 -5.33
C LEU A 423 -28.07 -11.33 -5.04
N ALA A 424 -27.23 -11.41 -6.08
CA ALA A 424 -25.83 -11.76 -5.93
C ALA A 424 -25.07 -10.59 -5.30
N LYS A 425 -24.63 -10.75 -4.05
CA LYS A 425 -23.83 -9.77 -3.30
C LYS A 425 -22.35 -10.11 -3.39
N LEU A 426 -21.51 -9.10 -3.54
CA LEU A 426 -20.05 -9.27 -3.53
C LEU A 426 -19.59 -9.71 -2.13
N ALA A 427 -19.01 -10.90 -2.04
CA ALA A 427 -18.38 -11.41 -0.82
C ALA A 427 -16.91 -10.98 -0.74
N THR A 428 -16.15 -11.25 -1.81
CA THR A 428 -14.73 -10.89 -1.91
C THR A 428 -14.30 -10.77 -3.38
N TRP A 429 -13.11 -10.23 -3.62
CA TRP A 429 -12.48 -10.21 -4.93
C TRP A 429 -10.96 -10.19 -4.78
N ASN A 430 -10.26 -10.67 -5.79
CA ASN A 430 -8.81 -10.53 -5.85
C ASN A 430 -8.32 -10.63 -7.30
N TYR A 431 -7.02 -10.53 -7.49
CA TYR A 431 -6.36 -10.57 -8.78
C TYR A 431 -5.38 -11.73 -8.85
N THR A 432 -5.18 -12.28 -10.05
CA THR A 432 -4.16 -13.30 -10.30
C THR A 432 -2.75 -12.74 -10.17
N ASP A 433 -1.84 -13.55 -9.64
CA ASP A 433 -0.41 -13.25 -9.55
C ASP A 433 0.32 -13.42 -10.91
N LEU A 434 1.65 -13.33 -10.91
CA LEU A 434 2.48 -13.49 -12.13
C LEU A 434 2.30 -14.84 -12.83
N ASP A 435 1.98 -15.89 -12.09
CA ASP A 435 1.74 -17.24 -12.62
C ASP A 435 0.29 -17.43 -13.10
N GLY A 436 -0.53 -16.38 -13.02
CA GLY A 436 -1.95 -16.44 -13.35
C GLY A 436 -2.78 -17.17 -12.30
N ARG A 437 -2.28 -17.30 -11.07
CA ARG A 437 -2.91 -18.06 -10.00
C ARG A 437 -3.60 -17.15 -8.99
N ARG A 438 -4.72 -17.64 -8.43
CA ARG A 438 -5.38 -17.00 -7.29
C ARG A 438 -6.15 -18.01 -6.44
N ARG A 439 -5.90 -17.99 -5.13
CA ARG A 439 -6.63 -18.77 -4.13
C ARG A 439 -7.62 -17.91 -3.34
N PHE A 440 -8.81 -18.42 -3.09
CA PHE A 440 -9.80 -17.86 -2.17
C PHE A 440 -10.06 -18.83 -1.02
N LYS A 441 -10.15 -18.29 0.20
CA LYS A 441 -10.62 -19.03 1.39
C LYS A 441 -12.09 -18.68 1.61
N LEU A 442 -12.97 -19.67 1.58
CA LEU A 442 -14.42 -19.46 1.59
C LEU A 442 -15.10 -20.38 2.59
N GLY A 443 -16.23 -19.98 3.15
CA GLY A 443 -17.04 -20.84 4.01
C GLY A 443 -17.80 -21.93 3.24
N VAL A 444 -17.93 -23.14 3.83
CA VAL A 444 -18.50 -24.32 3.16
C VAL A 444 -20.03 -24.29 3.00
N ASN A 445 -20.74 -23.54 3.83
CA ASN A 445 -22.21 -23.53 3.92
C ASN A 445 -22.92 -22.62 2.89
N ARG A 446 -22.18 -22.08 1.91
CA ARG A 446 -22.67 -21.12 0.91
C ARG A 446 -22.48 -21.65 -0.51
N SER A 447 -23.35 -21.21 -1.41
CA SER A 447 -23.13 -21.34 -2.86
C SER A 447 -22.53 -20.05 -3.39
N TYR A 448 -21.62 -20.17 -4.35
CA TYR A 448 -20.82 -19.08 -4.86
C TYR A 448 -20.96 -18.94 -6.37
N ILE A 449 -20.96 -17.70 -6.83
CA ILE A 449 -20.86 -17.32 -8.23
C ILE A 449 -19.53 -16.60 -8.40
N PHE A 450 -18.69 -17.08 -9.30
CA PHE A 450 -17.42 -16.45 -9.64
C PHE A 450 -17.55 -15.74 -10.96
N VAL A 451 -17.08 -14.50 -11.02
CA VAL A 451 -17.02 -13.72 -12.26
C VAL A 451 -15.56 -13.39 -12.53
N VAL A 452 -15.02 -13.97 -13.61
CA VAL A 452 -13.64 -13.73 -14.07
C VAL A 452 -13.67 -12.64 -15.11
N LEU A 453 -13.03 -11.52 -14.81
CA LEU A 453 -13.07 -10.30 -15.59
C LEU A 453 -11.69 -9.96 -16.15
N GLY A 454 -11.66 -9.72 -17.46
CA GLY A 454 -10.55 -9.09 -18.14
C GLY A 454 -10.42 -7.61 -17.81
N SER A 455 -9.48 -6.97 -18.50
CA SER A 455 -9.31 -5.52 -18.47
C SER A 455 -9.20 -4.97 -19.89
N LYS A 456 -9.10 -3.65 -20.05
CA LYS A 456 -8.80 -3.06 -21.36
C LYS A 456 -7.51 -3.62 -21.97
N ASP A 457 -6.52 -3.91 -21.13
CA ASP A 457 -5.22 -4.44 -21.56
C ASP A 457 -5.26 -5.96 -21.83
N ILE A 458 -6.23 -6.66 -21.23
CA ILE A 458 -6.47 -8.10 -21.38
C ILE A 458 -7.96 -8.30 -21.69
N PRO A 459 -8.40 -8.04 -22.92
CA PRO A 459 -9.81 -8.11 -23.30
C PRO A 459 -10.23 -9.58 -23.42
N ILE A 460 -10.57 -10.19 -22.29
CA ILE A 460 -11.15 -11.53 -22.23
C ILE A 460 -12.65 -11.42 -22.00
N LEU A 461 -13.41 -12.28 -22.67
CA LEU A 461 -14.84 -12.41 -22.43
C LEU A 461 -15.06 -12.80 -20.96
N PRO A 462 -15.92 -12.07 -20.22
CA PRO A 462 -16.28 -12.44 -18.86
C PRO A 462 -16.72 -13.90 -18.77
N ARG A 463 -16.22 -14.62 -17.77
CA ARG A 463 -16.67 -15.99 -17.49
C ARG A 463 -17.37 -16.04 -16.15
N VAL A 464 -18.53 -16.68 -16.14
CA VAL A 464 -19.31 -16.92 -14.93
C VAL A 464 -19.22 -18.40 -14.58
N LEU A 465 -18.84 -18.70 -13.35
CA LEU A 465 -18.70 -20.08 -12.84
C LEU A 465 -19.52 -20.20 -11.57
N PHE A 466 -20.07 -21.39 -11.34
CA PHE A 466 -20.92 -21.67 -10.19
C PHE A 466 -20.27 -22.77 -9.35
N LEU A 467 -20.38 -22.64 -8.04
CA LEU A 467 -19.97 -23.66 -7.10
C LEU A 467 -21.04 -23.80 -6.01
N GLY A 468 -21.60 -25.00 -5.90
CA GLY A 468 -22.58 -25.33 -4.87
C GLY A 468 -22.00 -25.30 -3.46
N ARG A 469 -22.86 -25.59 -2.48
CA ARG A 469 -22.45 -25.88 -1.10
C ARG A 469 -21.62 -27.17 -1.08
N GLY A 470 -20.66 -27.24 -0.17
CA GLY A 470 -19.81 -28.42 -0.03
C GLY A 470 -18.45 -28.07 0.53
N LYS A 471 -17.79 -29.09 1.10
CA LYS A 471 -16.47 -28.98 1.73
C LYS A 471 -15.31 -29.16 0.75
N ASP A 472 -15.56 -29.74 -0.41
CA ASP A 472 -14.50 -30.06 -1.36
C ASP A 472 -13.85 -28.79 -1.94
N ASP A 473 -12.51 -28.80 -1.93
CA ASP A 473 -11.71 -27.82 -2.63
C ASP A 473 -11.94 -27.88 -4.15
N LYS A 474 -11.77 -26.73 -4.82
CA LYS A 474 -12.03 -26.64 -6.25
C LYS A 474 -10.95 -25.87 -6.99
N VAL A 475 -10.48 -26.44 -8.10
CA VAL A 475 -9.59 -25.76 -9.06
C VAL A 475 -10.35 -25.43 -10.35
N PHE A 476 -10.37 -24.16 -10.74
CA PHE A 476 -10.87 -23.68 -12.03
C PHE A 476 -9.71 -23.33 -12.96
N ARG A 477 -9.56 -24.11 -14.03
CA ARG A 477 -8.56 -23.87 -15.08
C ARG A 477 -9.19 -23.13 -16.25
N ILE A 478 -8.70 -21.93 -16.54
CA ILE A 478 -9.26 -21.02 -17.53
C ILE A 478 -8.18 -20.66 -18.55
N ARG A 479 -8.33 -21.19 -19.76
CA ARG A 479 -7.53 -20.77 -20.92
C ARG A 479 -8.25 -19.69 -21.70
N THR A 480 -7.57 -18.57 -21.93
CA THR A 480 -8.10 -17.42 -22.67
C THR A 480 -7.60 -17.42 -24.12
N CYS A 481 -8.24 -16.64 -24.99
CA CYS A 481 -7.79 -16.45 -26.37
C CYS A 481 -6.74 -15.33 -26.50
N PHE A 482 -6.36 -14.69 -25.39
CA PHE A 482 -5.37 -13.62 -25.39
C PHE A 482 -3.99 -14.18 -25.73
N ILE A 483 -3.26 -13.52 -26.64
CA ILE A 483 -1.88 -13.90 -26.99
C ILE A 483 -0.96 -12.77 -26.58
N ARG A 484 -0.03 -13.10 -25.70
CA ARG A 484 0.99 -12.17 -25.25
C ARG A 484 1.97 -11.84 -26.38
N LYS A 485 2.21 -10.54 -26.61
CA LYS A 485 3.19 -10.07 -27.60
C LYS A 485 4.61 -10.30 -27.07
N MET A 486 5.25 -11.36 -27.55
CA MET A 486 6.66 -11.65 -27.32
C MET A 486 7.27 -12.22 -28.61
N PRO A 487 8.39 -11.66 -29.09
CA PRO A 487 9.08 -12.22 -30.24
C PRO A 487 9.59 -13.62 -29.93
N ARG A 488 9.54 -14.52 -30.92
CA ARG A 488 10.14 -15.85 -30.79
C ARG A 488 11.65 -15.70 -30.63
N TRP A 489 12.25 -16.49 -29.74
CA TRP A 489 13.69 -16.48 -29.52
C TRP A 489 14.26 -17.89 -29.48
N LYS A 490 15.58 -18.01 -29.60
CA LYS A 490 16.32 -19.26 -29.39
C LYS A 490 17.67 -18.98 -28.74
N LEU A 491 18.16 -19.93 -27.95
CA LEU A 491 19.53 -19.88 -27.41
C LEU A 491 20.51 -20.37 -28.47
N THR A 492 21.63 -19.66 -28.64
CA THR A 492 22.68 -20.04 -29.57
C THR A 492 23.71 -20.91 -28.84
N SER A 493 23.95 -22.14 -29.30
CA SER A 493 24.86 -23.10 -28.65
C SER A 493 26.36 -22.87 -28.95
N LYS A 494 26.73 -21.79 -29.62
CA LYS A 494 28.15 -21.54 -29.94
C LYS A 494 28.93 -21.28 -28.65
N SER A 495 30.05 -22.00 -28.49
CA SER A 495 30.97 -21.75 -27.39
C SER A 495 31.35 -20.27 -27.39
N LEU A 496 31.11 -19.62 -26.26
CA LEU A 496 31.39 -18.21 -26.08
C LEU A 496 32.90 -18.04 -25.91
N ILE A 497 33.60 -17.85 -27.03
CA ILE A 497 35.04 -17.57 -27.07
C ILE A 497 35.23 -16.06 -26.83
N GLY A 498 35.88 -15.70 -25.74
CA GLY A 498 36.23 -14.32 -25.40
C GLY A 498 37.05 -14.20 -24.13
N ASP A 499 37.89 -13.17 -24.06
CA ASP A 499 38.78 -12.89 -22.91
C ASP A 499 38.06 -12.21 -21.75
N ASN A 500 36.88 -11.64 -22.02
CA ASN A 500 36.09 -10.91 -21.05
C ASN A 500 34.98 -11.81 -20.51
N ARG A 501 34.88 -11.92 -19.19
CA ARG A 501 33.83 -12.64 -18.48
C ARG A 501 32.90 -11.63 -17.81
N LEU A 502 31.62 -11.68 -18.16
CA LEU A 502 30.57 -10.92 -17.50
C LEU A 502 29.82 -11.84 -16.53
N ARG A 503 29.65 -11.39 -15.29
CA ARG A 503 28.71 -11.95 -14.31
C ARG A 503 27.61 -10.93 -14.03
N ILE A 504 26.36 -11.36 -14.12
CA ILE A 504 25.18 -10.56 -13.86
C ILE A 504 24.45 -11.24 -12.69
N CYS A 505 24.32 -10.52 -11.58
CA CYS A 505 23.46 -10.90 -10.48
C CYS A 505 22.25 -9.98 -10.49
N PHE A 506 21.05 -10.51 -10.50
CA PHE A 506 19.86 -9.69 -10.49
C PHE A 506 18.72 -10.37 -9.74
N ASN A 507 17.88 -9.57 -9.11
CA ASN A 507 16.64 -10.00 -8.49
C ASN A 507 15.51 -9.08 -8.94
N ALA A 508 14.27 -9.57 -8.81
CA ALA A 508 13.09 -8.78 -9.10
C ALA A 508 12.04 -8.93 -8.02
N ARG A 509 11.42 -7.80 -7.67
CA ARG A 509 10.12 -7.75 -6.97
C ARG A 509 9.10 -7.19 -7.92
N SER A 510 7.84 -7.60 -7.81
CA SER A 510 6.78 -7.06 -8.64
C SER A 510 5.66 -6.47 -7.81
N TYR A 511 4.91 -5.54 -8.39
CA TYR A 511 3.69 -5.05 -7.78
C TYR A 511 2.58 -4.86 -8.80
N GLN A 512 1.35 -4.97 -8.32
CA GLN A 512 0.14 -4.71 -9.08
C GLN A 512 -0.60 -3.50 -8.51
N LEU A 513 -1.16 -2.71 -9.42
CA LEU A 513 -2.12 -1.66 -9.07
C LEU A 513 -3.52 -2.25 -9.08
N GLN A 514 -4.06 -2.53 -7.89
CA GLN A 514 -5.33 -3.23 -7.71
C GLN A 514 -6.41 -2.23 -7.31
N ALA A 515 -7.55 -2.27 -8.00
CA ALA A 515 -8.71 -1.47 -7.60
C ALA A 515 -9.38 -2.12 -6.37
N GLY A 516 -9.75 -1.26 -5.42
CA GLY A 516 -10.48 -1.65 -4.22
C GLY A 516 -11.97 -1.92 -4.47
N ILE A 517 -12.77 -1.68 -3.43
CA ILE A 517 -14.22 -1.86 -3.46
C ILE A 517 -14.86 -1.06 -4.60
N LEU A 518 -15.83 -1.67 -5.29
CA LEU A 518 -16.73 -1.01 -6.27
C LEU A 518 -16.04 -0.37 -7.48
N GLY A 519 -14.84 -0.84 -7.85
CA GLY A 519 -14.14 -0.25 -8.98
C GLY A 519 -13.77 1.21 -8.71
N SER A 520 -13.44 1.52 -7.45
CA SER A 520 -12.83 2.81 -7.09
C SER A 520 -11.81 3.18 -8.15
N LYS A 521 -11.92 4.39 -8.71
CA LYS A 521 -10.97 4.93 -9.69
C LYS A 521 -9.52 4.80 -9.19
N TYR A 522 -9.35 4.76 -7.88
CA TYR A 522 -8.09 4.74 -7.16
C TYR A 522 -7.65 3.30 -6.85
N LYS A 523 -6.36 3.04 -7.06
CA LYS A 523 -5.74 1.71 -6.97
C LYS A 523 -4.67 1.70 -5.88
N GLY A 524 -4.66 0.65 -5.08
CA GLY A 524 -3.60 0.36 -4.10
C GLY A 524 -2.48 -0.47 -4.70
N LYS A 525 -1.30 -0.46 -4.05
CA LYS A 525 -0.08 -1.12 -4.54
C LYS A 525 0.14 -2.45 -3.82
N ARG A 526 -0.12 -3.57 -4.51
CA ARG A 526 0.05 -4.93 -3.98
C ARG A 526 1.39 -5.52 -4.43
N TRP A 527 2.32 -5.69 -3.48
CA TRP A 527 3.60 -6.35 -3.71
C TRP A 527 3.48 -7.87 -3.83
N MET A 528 4.36 -8.45 -4.63
CA MET A 528 4.51 -9.89 -4.86
C MET A 528 5.94 -10.24 -5.31
N LYS A 529 6.27 -11.53 -5.30
CA LYS A 529 7.52 -12.03 -5.89
C LYS A 529 7.59 -11.62 -7.36
N GLY A 530 8.75 -11.12 -7.80
CA GLY A 530 8.95 -10.68 -9.17
C GLY A 530 9.57 -11.77 -10.06
N GLU A 531 9.36 -11.62 -11.37
CA GLU A 531 10.00 -12.42 -12.42
C GLU A 531 10.39 -11.48 -13.57
N ILE A 532 11.63 -11.58 -14.04
CA ILE A 532 12.18 -10.82 -15.15
C ILE A 532 13.00 -11.76 -16.02
N ASP A 533 12.75 -11.71 -17.33
CA ASP A 533 13.61 -12.38 -18.30
C ASP A 533 14.84 -11.51 -18.56
N CYS A 534 16.03 -12.11 -18.53
CA CYS A 534 17.28 -11.48 -18.94
C CYS A 534 17.81 -12.16 -20.20
N PHE A 535 17.89 -11.40 -21.29
CA PHE A 535 18.49 -11.82 -22.56
C PHE A 535 19.83 -11.13 -22.78
N VAL A 536 20.84 -11.87 -23.20
CA VAL A 536 22.11 -11.28 -23.68
C VAL A 536 22.27 -11.59 -25.17
N MET A 537 22.53 -10.57 -25.97
CA MET A 537 22.58 -10.68 -27.43
C MET A 537 23.58 -9.69 -28.07
N ASP A 538 23.94 -9.93 -29.32
CA ASP A 538 24.72 -8.99 -30.13
C ASP A 538 23.85 -7.87 -30.71
N GLU A 539 24.47 -6.91 -31.39
CA GLU A 539 23.79 -5.75 -31.97
C GLU A 539 22.74 -6.14 -33.04
N GLU A 540 23.03 -7.14 -33.87
CA GLU A 540 22.10 -7.57 -34.92
C GLU A 540 20.82 -8.13 -34.30
N ASN A 541 20.97 -9.02 -33.31
CA ASN A 541 19.84 -9.62 -32.61
C ASN A 541 19.10 -8.60 -31.74
N PHE A 542 19.79 -7.61 -31.16
CA PHE A 542 19.14 -6.50 -30.47
C PHE A 542 18.28 -5.66 -31.41
N LYS A 543 18.76 -5.32 -32.61
CA LYS A 543 17.95 -4.63 -33.63
C LYS A 543 16.74 -5.47 -34.07
N ARG A 544 16.87 -6.79 -34.12
CA ARG A 544 15.75 -7.70 -34.41
C ARG A 544 14.73 -7.73 -33.26
N TYR A 545 15.20 -7.78 -32.02
CA TYR A 545 14.38 -7.69 -30.80
C TYR A 545 13.52 -6.41 -30.81
N LEU A 546 14.15 -5.24 -31.03
CA LEU A 546 13.45 -3.95 -31.07
C LEU A 546 12.37 -3.89 -32.17
N LYS A 547 12.60 -4.57 -33.31
CA LYS A 547 11.64 -4.67 -34.42
C LYS A 547 10.57 -5.76 -34.22
N GLY A 548 10.55 -6.43 -33.07
CA GLY A 548 9.63 -7.53 -32.78
C GLY A 548 9.85 -8.79 -33.62
N ARG A 549 11.02 -8.94 -34.25
CA ARG A 549 11.37 -10.07 -35.13
C ARG A 549 11.97 -11.21 -34.32
N LYS A 550 11.93 -12.43 -34.88
CA LYS A 550 12.63 -13.59 -34.28
C LYS A 550 14.10 -13.25 -34.07
N PHE A 551 14.67 -13.53 -32.91
CA PHE A 551 16.07 -13.25 -32.58
C PHE A 551 16.75 -14.46 -31.91
N SER A 552 18.07 -14.43 -31.78
CA SER A 552 18.85 -15.42 -31.05
C SER A 552 19.58 -14.74 -29.90
N CYS A 553 19.64 -15.39 -28.75
CA CYS A 553 20.42 -14.91 -27.60
C CYS A 553 21.68 -15.76 -27.40
N MET A 554 22.70 -15.13 -26.82
CA MET A 554 23.95 -15.74 -26.38
C MET A 554 23.79 -16.38 -25.00
N ALA A 555 22.99 -15.74 -24.14
CA ALA A 555 22.64 -16.23 -22.82
C ALA A 555 21.20 -15.82 -22.47
N TYR A 556 20.55 -16.62 -21.63
CA TYR A 556 19.19 -16.37 -21.14
C TYR A 556 19.05 -16.90 -19.71
N SER A 557 18.33 -16.14 -18.88
CA SER A 557 17.88 -16.57 -17.56
C SER A 557 16.54 -15.91 -17.23
N SER A 558 15.70 -16.60 -16.45
CA SER A 558 14.56 -16.01 -15.76
C SER A 558 14.78 -16.16 -14.25
N GLY A 559 15.24 -15.09 -13.61
CA GLY A 559 15.43 -15.04 -12.15
C GLY A 559 16.72 -15.65 -11.58
N GLU A 560 17.62 -16.19 -12.39
CA GLU A 560 18.93 -16.70 -11.94
C GLU A 560 20.10 -15.84 -12.42
N ASN A 561 21.21 -15.89 -11.68
CA ASN A 561 22.44 -15.20 -12.06
C ASN A 561 23.00 -15.74 -13.39
N LEU A 562 23.51 -14.83 -14.23
CA LEU A 562 24.10 -15.17 -15.52
C LEU A 562 25.61 -15.00 -15.50
N SER A 563 26.34 -15.92 -16.13
CA SER A 563 27.78 -15.79 -16.39
C SER A 563 28.05 -16.15 -17.83
N LEU A 564 28.68 -15.25 -18.58
CA LEU A 564 29.06 -15.50 -19.97
C LEU A 564 30.41 -14.88 -20.32
N ARG A 565 30.99 -15.35 -21.41
CA ARG A 565 32.17 -14.72 -22.02
C ARG A 565 31.76 -13.95 -23.27
N PHE A 566 32.46 -12.86 -23.56
CA PHE A 566 32.17 -12.02 -24.73
C PHE A 566 33.45 -11.41 -25.30
N SER A 567 33.42 -11.14 -26.61
CA SER A 567 34.51 -10.54 -27.39
C SER A 567 34.04 -9.43 -28.34
N LYS A 568 32.72 -9.21 -28.42
CA LYS A 568 32.06 -8.15 -29.19
C LYS A 568 31.08 -7.40 -28.28
N ASP A 569 30.66 -6.22 -28.70
CA ASP A 569 29.61 -5.46 -28.02
C ASP A 569 28.40 -6.34 -27.72
N ILE A 570 27.93 -6.27 -26.47
CA ILE A 570 26.77 -7.03 -26.00
C ILE A 570 25.67 -6.09 -25.54
N TYR A 571 24.44 -6.56 -25.71
CA TYR A 571 23.21 -5.93 -25.28
C TYR A 571 22.51 -6.85 -24.31
N ILE A 572 22.27 -6.37 -23.10
CA ILE A 572 21.56 -7.07 -22.04
C ILE A 572 20.18 -6.45 -21.95
N VAL A 573 19.14 -7.27 -22.07
CA VAL A 573 17.74 -6.84 -22.05
C VAL A 573 17.04 -7.53 -20.90
N PHE A 574 16.59 -6.74 -19.94
CA PHE A 574 15.69 -7.14 -18.86
C PHE A 574 14.25 -6.85 -19.29
N ARG A 575 13.47 -7.88 -19.56
CA ARG A 575 12.10 -7.75 -20.05
C ARG A 575 11.10 -8.10 -18.96
N ASN A 576 10.21 -7.15 -18.65
CA ASN A 576 9.08 -7.42 -17.78
C ASN A 576 8.01 -8.20 -18.55
N ASN A 577 7.83 -9.43 -18.10
CA ASN A 577 6.90 -10.35 -18.70
C ASN A 577 5.48 -10.32 -18.12
N ALA A 578 5.19 -9.41 -17.21
CA ALA A 578 3.84 -9.19 -16.75
C ALA A 578 3.05 -8.32 -17.74
N VAL A 579 1.75 -8.56 -17.84
CA VAL A 579 0.81 -7.74 -18.61
C VAL A 579 0.26 -6.59 -17.76
N ARG A 580 0.15 -6.79 -16.44
CA ARG A 580 -0.45 -5.81 -15.51
C ARG A 580 0.47 -5.40 -14.36
N SER A 581 1.46 -6.22 -14.05
CA SER A 581 2.38 -6.00 -12.94
C SER A 581 3.62 -5.23 -13.37
N TYR A 582 4.05 -4.30 -12.54
CA TYR A 582 5.33 -3.62 -12.68
C TYR A 582 6.40 -4.47 -12.01
N ALA A 583 7.63 -4.37 -12.49
CA ALA A 583 8.78 -5.05 -11.90
C ALA A 583 9.81 -4.03 -11.42
N LEU A 584 10.27 -4.18 -10.18
CA LEU A 584 11.46 -3.54 -9.67
C LEU A 584 12.64 -4.49 -9.81
N LEU A 585 13.57 -4.12 -10.69
CA LEU A 585 14.83 -4.79 -10.93
C LEU A 585 15.92 -4.19 -10.02
N ASP A 586 16.58 -5.07 -9.29
CA ASP A 586 17.84 -4.83 -8.58
C ASP A 586 18.93 -5.67 -9.26
N LEU A 587 20.07 -5.05 -9.54
CA LEU A 587 21.06 -5.50 -10.51
C LEU A 587 22.47 -5.16 -10.05
N SER A 588 23.35 -6.16 -10.11
CA SER A 588 24.79 -6.00 -9.97
C SER A 588 25.50 -6.70 -11.12
N MET A 589 26.52 -6.05 -11.68
CA MET A 589 27.29 -6.57 -12.81
C MET A 589 28.77 -6.49 -12.52
N LYS A 590 29.48 -7.58 -12.81
CA LYS A 590 30.93 -7.68 -12.69
C LYS A 590 31.54 -8.12 -14.01
N ILE A 591 32.46 -7.32 -14.53
CA ILE A 591 33.27 -7.66 -15.71
C ILE A 591 34.66 -8.03 -15.24
N GLU A 592 35.14 -9.21 -15.63
CA GLU A 592 36.49 -9.71 -15.38
C GLU A 592 37.18 -9.82 -16.75
N THR A 593 38.34 -9.18 -16.93
CA THR A 593 39.12 -9.26 -18.16
C THR A 593 40.57 -9.59 -17.84
N ARG A 594 41.24 -10.29 -18.77
CA ARG A 594 42.70 -10.50 -18.72
C ARG A 594 43.47 -9.34 -19.35
N ARG A 595 42.79 -8.43 -20.03
CA ARG A 595 43.40 -7.26 -20.67
C ARG A 595 43.69 -6.21 -19.62
N VAL A 596 44.86 -5.58 -19.70
CA VAL A 596 45.18 -4.41 -18.88
C VAL A 596 44.38 -3.24 -19.45
N VAL A 597 43.35 -2.80 -18.71
CA VAL A 597 42.51 -1.67 -19.10
C VAL A 597 42.45 -0.70 -17.94
N ASP A 598 42.71 0.57 -18.22
CA ASP A 598 42.58 1.64 -17.25
C ASP A 598 41.09 1.97 -17.08
N LYS A 599 40.56 1.79 -15.87
CA LYS A 599 39.19 2.15 -15.51
C LYS A 599 39.11 2.74 -14.12
N ALA A 600 38.29 3.77 -14.01
CA ALA A 600 37.77 4.33 -12.77
C ALA A 600 36.25 4.43 -12.89
N ARG A 601 35.54 4.13 -11.80
CA ARG A 601 34.09 4.32 -11.68
C ARG A 601 33.73 4.74 -10.26
N ILE A 602 32.91 5.76 -10.15
CA ILE A 602 32.30 6.19 -8.89
C ILE A 602 31.03 5.35 -8.67
N LEU A 603 30.94 4.70 -7.51
CA LEU A 603 29.79 3.90 -7.08
C LEU A 603 28.90 4.66 -6.10
N LYS A 604 29.51 5.46 -5.22
CA LYS A 604 28.79 6.37 -4.31
C LYS A 604 29.31 7.78 -4.45
N PRO A 605 28.44 8.81 -4.38
CA PRO A 605 27.00 8.71 -4.09
C PRO A 605 26.15 8.13 -5.23
N ASP A 606 25.06 7.45 -4.86
CA ASP A 606 24.17 6.74 -5.79
C ASP A 606 23.31 7.74 -6.59
N ARG A 607 23.11 7.44 -7.88
CA ARG A 607 22.35 8.25 -8.84
C ARG A 607 21.01 7.60 -9.24
N ASP A 608 20.64 6.47 -8.63
CA ASP A 608 19.44 5.70 -8.99
C ASP A 608 18.14 6.49 -8.77
N ILE A 609 18.13 7.40 -7.80
CA ILE A 609 16.96 8.21 -7.43
C ILE A 609 17.02 9.59 -8.07
N MET A 610 18.18 10.26 -7.98
CA MET A 610 18.42 11.62 -8.46
C MET A 610 19.68 11.66 -9.32
N ASP A 611 19.61 12.35 -10.46
CA ASP A 611 20.75 12.50 -11.35
C ASP A 611 21.92 13.26 -10.68
N LYS A 612 21.58 14.22 -9.81
CA LYS A 612 22.50 14.97 -8.94
C LYS A 612 22.12 14.72 -7.48
N PRO A 613 22.81 13.82 -6.77
CA PRO A 613 22.49 13.51 -5.38
C PRO A 613 22.60 14.74 -4.49
N ILE A 614 21.62 14.91 -3.60
CA ILE A 614 21.52 16.04 -2.68
C ILE A 614 21.83 15.60 -1.25
N PHE A 615 22.61 16.41 -0.54
CA PHE A 615 23.01 16.24 0.86
C PHE A 615 22.93 17.57 1.63
N ASP A 616 22.77 17.48 2.94
CA ASP A 616 22.77 18.66 3.81
C ASP A 616 24.22 19.02 4.19
N ILE A 617 24.51 20.31 4.33
CA ILE A 617 25.81 20.79 4.83
C ILE A 617 25.99 20.28 6.27
N GLY A 618 27.11 19.60 6.50
CA GLY A 618 27.41 18.91 7.75
C GLY A 618 27.22 17.39 7.69
N ASP A 619 26.62 16.86 6.62
CA ASP A 619 26.60 15.43 6.35
C ASP A 619 28.02 14.89 6.11
N LYS A 620 28.21 13.63 6.51
CA LYS A 620 29.38 12.84 6.10
C LYS A 620 29.01 11.98 4.90
N ILE A 621 29.49 12.37 3.72
CA ILE A 621 29.17 11.72 2.46
C ILE A 621 30.20 10.63 2.17
N ASN A 622 29.75 9.37 2.09
CA ASN A 622 30.60 8.28 1.64
C ASN A 622 30.76 8.34 0.11
N ILE A 623 31.96 8.67 -0.35
CA ILE A 623 32.37 8.60 -1.75
C ILE A 623 33.17 7.32 -1.92
N SER A 624 32.76 6.45 -2.84
CA SER A 624 33.48 5.20 -3.09
C SER A 624 33.37 4.77 -4.52
N GLY A 625 34.30 3.93 -4.95
CA GLY A 625 34.33 3.46 -6.31
C GLY A 625 35.26 2.27 -6.54
N ILE A 626 35.47 1.98 -7.82
CA ILE A 626 36.37 0.93 -8.28
C ILE A 626 37.36 1.53 -9.26
N ALA A 627 38.63 1.13 -9.16
CA ALA A 627 39.66 1.44 -10.14
C ALA A 627 40.58 0.24 -10.39
N THR A 628 41.05 0.09 -11.63
CA THR A 628 41.98 -0.99 -12.01
C THR A 628 43.43 -0.67 -11.65
N THR A 629 43.79 0.60 -11.60
CA THR A 629 45.09 1.09 -11.12
C THR A 629 44.88 2.17 -10.06
N GLU A 630 45.95 2.85 -9.63
CA GLU A 630 45.88 3.90 -8.62
C GLU A 630 44.99 5.07 -9.09
N PRO A 631 43.82 5.29 -8.43
CA PRO A 631 42.94 6.38 -8.80
C PRO A 631 43.32 7.66 -8.06
N LYS A 632 43.10 8.79 -8.71
CA LYS A 632 43.07 10.12 -8.09
C LYS A 632 41.62 10.54 -7.94
N LEU A 633 41.23 10.96 -6.73
CA LEU A 633 39.93 11.55 -6.47
C LEU A 633 40.08 13.07 -6.38
N LEU A 634 39.30 13.80 -7.18
CA LEU A 634 39.25 15.26 -7.13
C LEU A 634 37.85 15.70 -6.72
N ILE A 635 37.78 16.65 -5.79
CA ILE A 635 36.55 17.35 -5.41
C ILE A 635 36.75 18.82 -5.80
N ASP A 636 35.98 19.30 -6.77
CA ASP A 636 36.13 20.61 -7.41
C ASP A 636 37.57 20.92 -7.83
N GLY A 637 38.22 19.92 -8.43
CA GLY A 637 39.59 20.01 -8.92
C GLY A 637 40.67 19.92 -7.84
N ARG A 638 40.32 19.79 -6.55
CA ARG A 638 41.29 19.55 -5.46
C ARG A 638 41.44 18.06 -5.22
N GLU A 639 42.67 17.56 -5.28
CA GLU A 639 42.98 16.15 -5.00
C GLU A 639 42.82 15.87 -3.50
N VAL A 640 42.22 14.72 -3.17
CA VAL A 640 42.02 14.25 -1.80
C VAL A 640 42.63 12.87 -1.61
N ASP A 641 43.10 12.60 -0.39
CA ASP A 641 43.62 11.29 -0.02
C ASP A 641 42.49 10.28 0.14
N ILE A 642 42.69 9.08 -0.43
CA ILE A 642 41.70 8.01 -0.44
C ILE A 642 42.25 6.77 0.24
N GLU A 643 41.37 6.02 0.89
CA GLU A 643 41.66 4.69 1.37
C GLU A 643 41.39 3.67 0.25
N ARG A 644 42.18 2.59 0.20
CA ARG A 644 42.11 1.61 -0.87
C ARG A 644 42.36 0.19 -0.37
N GLU A 645 41.56 -0.73 -0.87
CA GLU A 645 41.76 -2.17 -0.72
C GLU A 645 41.51 -2.87 -2.06
N GLY A 646 42.58 -3.42 -2.65
CA GLY A 646 42.53 -4.06 -3.96
C GLY A 646 42.11 -3.10 -5.08
N THR A 647 40.95 -3.34 -5.69
CA THR A 647 40.38 -2.48 -6.75
C THR A 647 39.35 -1.49 -6.21
N ARG A 648 39.02 -1.54 -4.92
CA ARG A 648 38.04 -0.64 -4.31
C ARG A 648 38.75 0.51 -3.61
N TRP A 649 38.13 1.68 -3.68
CA TRP A 649 38.58 2.87 -2.98
C TRP A 649 37.40 3.57 -2.33
N TRP A 650 37.65 4.30 -1.24
CA TRP A 650 36.65 5.08 -0.55
C TRP A 650 37.26 6.29 0.14
N TYR A 651 36.40 7.28 0.38
CA TYR A 651 36.70 8.53 1.05
C TYR A 651 35.44 9.00 1.76
N LEU A 652 35.56 9.34 3.05
CA LEU A 652 34.46 9.90 3.81
C LEU A 652 34.58 11.43 3.78
N TRP A 653 33.78 12.06 2.94
CA TRP A 653 33.80 13.49 2.77
C TRP A 653 32.97 14.19 3.85
N ASP A 654 33.63 14.96 4.70
CA ASP A 654 32.98 15.82 5.68
C ASP A 654 32.62 17.15 5.05
N THR A 655 31.33 17.47 5.02
CA THR A 655 30.84 18.70 4.37
C THR A 655 30.70 19.89 5.31
N ARG A 656 31.12 19.75 6.59
CA ARG A 656 31.07 20.86 7.56
C ARG A 656 31.92 22.03 7.08
N GLY A 657 31.32 23.22 7.05
CA GLY A 657 31.99 24.46 6.65
C GLY A 657 32.09 24.69 5.14
N LEU A 658 31.44 23.87 4.33
CA LEU A 658 31.27 24.10 2.90
C LEU A 658 30.06 25.00 2.61
N ASP A 659 30.09 25.67 1.46
CA ASP A 659 29.00 26.54 0.99
C ASP A 659 27.90 25.76 0.26
N GLU A 660 26.68 26.29 0.25
CA GLU A 660 25.58 25.78 -0.59
C GLU A 660 25.98 25.85 -2.07
N GLY A 661 25.87 24.73 -2.80
CA GLY A 661 26.34 24.70 -4.18
C GLY A 661 26.40 23.32 -4.81
N GLU A 662 26.78 23.28 -6.10
CA GLU A 662 27.11 22.05 -6.81
C GLU A 662 28.61 21.78 -6.70
N TYR A 663 28.95 20.54 -6.33
CA TYR A 663 30.32 20.07 -6.19
C TYR A 663 30.55 18.93 -7.18
N VAL A 664 31.69 18.98 -7.85
CA VAL A 664 32.12 18.00 -8.84
C VAL A 664 33.05 17.00 -8.18
N ILE A 665 32.65 15.73 -8.19
CA ILE A 665 33.49 14.59 -7.78
C ILE A 665 34.00 13.90 -9.05
N GLU A 666 35.31 13.90 -9.26
CA GLU A 666 35.99 13.28 -10.40
C GLU A 666 36.93 12.18 -9.92
N ALA A 667 36.79 10.97 -10.45
CA ALA A 667 37.72 9.86 -10.23
C ALA A 667 38.52 9.62 -11.52
N LYS A 668 39.83 9.84 -11.47
CA LYS A 668 40.75 9.69 -12.61
C LYS A 668 41.67 8.49 -12.40
N CYS A 669 41.82 7.65 -13.42
CA CYS A 669 42.71 6.51 -13.45
C CYS A 669 43.35 6.47 -14.83
N LYS A 670 44.56 7.06 -14.94
CA LYS A 670 45.28 7.27 -16.21
C LYS A 670 44.39 7.84 -17.32
N LYS A 671 43.96 7.01 -18.28
CA LYS A 671 43.12 7.40 -19.44
C LYS A 671 41.61 7.31 -19.17
N SER A 672 41.19 6.84 -18.00
CA SER A 672 39.79 6.74 -17.61
C SER A 672 39.42 7.82 -16.61
N GLU A 673 38.24 8.38 -16.79
CA GLU A 673 37.63 9.35 -15.90
C GLU A 673 36.16 8.98 -15.69
N ASP A 674 35.69 9.15 -14.46
CA ASP A 674 34.27 9.14 -14.12
C ASP A 674 33.94 10.35 -13.25
N LYS A 675 32.75 10.91 -13.45
CA LYS A 675 32.34 12.18 -12.84
C LYS A 675 30.93 12.07 -12.28
N VAL A 676 30.76 12.57 -11.06
CA VAL A 676 29.48 12.72 -10.39
C VAL A 676 29.36 14.15 -9.89
N VAL A 677 28.20 14.76 -10.09
CA VAL A 677 27.88 16.08 -9.53
C VAL A 677 26.93 15.86 -8.37
N VAL A 678 27.26 16.44 -7.22
CA VAL A 678 26.41 16.43 -6.02
C VAL A 678 26.05 17.85 -5.66
N ARG A 679 24.98 18.02 -4.89
CA ARG A 679 24.54 19.33 -4.43
C ARG A 679 24.44 19.35 -2.91
N LEU A 680 25.05 20.37 -2.30
CA LEU A 680 25.00 20.61 -0.86
C LEU A 680 24.01 21.72 -0.55
N PHE A 681 23.26 21.57 0.55
CA PHE A 681 22.22 22.51 0.99
C PHE A 681 22.23 22.82 2.48
#